data_AF-A0AAV2YQ30-F1
#
_entry.id   AF-A0AAV2YQ30-F1
#
_cell.length_a   1.000
_cell.length_b   1.000
_cell.length_c   1.000
_cell.angle_alpha   90.00
_cell.angle_beta   90.00
_cell.angle_gamma   90.00
#
_symmetry.space_group_name_H-M   'P 1'
#
loop_
_entity.id
_entity.type
_entity.pdbx_description
1 polymer ?
#
loop_
_entity_poly.entity_id
_entity_poly.type
_entity_poly.pdbx_seq_one_letter_code
_entity_poly.pdbx_strand_id
1 'polypeptide(L)'
;MAMAGSASCVRMQLLLLVNVLLVLLMAPVADAASPRIKKISLVHVNNSVLPYGLNDTVPMVVELEAPYSSADTTGECTINEQRVNITGGLFSYLVQVNDSDIHVLHYSCALHVAIGGGNHDTIKQDGVIKHQIQQIDGTVPVVDDMFMIFSSDKPARIGSVLSITLRAVNLTRGYTGKCQVNGVKDLEIMEAEDDGYYMTQYMVREGDASVDANATMPLECVVQNAANNTNSFKHDVELGFAIDAQRPHIVSTSLLFSSDHPAHEGTIIEIQITTDKPEPHLHPVTGNSCMVNNVSVSQSFAKSADDAFLITYVVGRGEAMWKAGELPVYCVVQDAAGNTATIRHFTDGNTLFARELKPVELDPDDVISAAYFPDQKLMVGFAIVAIASHSISKVCPHVGLPSISGYIITGILVGPYVLNFLSSSQIRRLRVIDELSLAYIGLTAGSKLHWKEMRPMMKSILSVTLWLTVVEYIVGTLTIAVLAGYIDFLQDTTDSERYAIALLAGCMMTARSPSSALAVIEETKSHGHFTMLVFAVTVMCDVVVICLFNINNMITESFLSEKGISFGAFVQLLLQLCCSVGMGLVLGKVMGCIILWRHAKIKRKSVLYVAQQVLKQALLLLFGWMIFAISHLTHPYMEPLLCCLVSGAVMWNCSPHPEELGILLKKLAGLVYVSFFTITGATLELDMLVKAMMLSIVLSLTRIVAIFIGSLLGGKCAGEDKEHSHVAWMAYVTQAGVTLGLAKQIQLLYPGWGSYFSTMIVAVVICNQIIGPPLLRYVLRHVGDAKKKEVGKVDGLKALVLTNNPCSDSAMSRLEMCGWNVVRHPIQISSGELTALKGQYPDAAIQEIQEQLRQQEPLDVVVVIMKRDEENFQVIRALTSACHRMKRITVLRVVVLVAGNDSAVKWTTKFADMPVTEEFGDTIDVVVVDRTEATDMLIELASCGKVVNTADIVTTPEDEEEDVHQLEEGDTSVNLQLPTRTVPGLRQSITRKVRRMMLKV
;
A
#
# COMPACT_ATOMS: atom_id res chain seq x y z
N MET A 1 -29.21 -19.53 -34.70
CA MET A 1 -28.56 -19.48 -36.04
C MET A 1 -28.69 -20.88 -36.62
N ALA A 2 -29.70 -21.21 -37.41
CA ALA A 2 -30.05 -20.66 -38.73
C ALA A 2 -28.92 -20.81 -39.75
N MET A 3 -29.22 -21.62 -40.79
CA MET A 3 -28.76 -21.53 -42.18
C MET A 3 -27.33 -21.92 -42.52
N ALA A 4 -27.19 -22.99 -43.31
CA ALA A 4 -26.90 -22.96 -44.76
C ALA A 4 -26.78 -24.43 -45.22
N GLY A 5 -27.58 -24.97 -46.16
CA GLY A 5 -27.66 -24.58 -47.58
C GLY A 5 -26.88 -25.62 -48.39
N SER A 6 -27.50 -26.74 -48.79
CA SER A 6 -28.16 -26.95 -50.09
C SER A 6 -27.25 -26.85 -51.32
N ALA A 7 -27.12 -27.95 -52.07
CA ALA A 7 -27.21 -28.00 -53.54
C ALA A 7 -26.89 -29.44 -53.99
N SER A 8 -27.90 -30.19 -54.43
CA SER A 8 -28.23 -30.39 -55.85
C SER A 8 -27.58 -31.68 -56.37
N CYS A 9 -28.33 -32.77 -56.54
CA CYS A 9 -29.23 -32.96 -57.69
C CYS A 9 -28.47 -32.89 -59.02
N VAL A 10 -27.90 -34.02 -59.43
CA VAL A 10 -27.86 -34.45 -60.83
C VAL A 10 -28.34 -35.90 -60.78
N ARG A 11 -29.65 -36.13 -60.88
CA ARG A 11 -30.39 -36.26 -62.14
C ARG A 11 -30.12 -37.63 -62.76
N MET A 12 -31.19 -38.13 -63.35
CA MET A 12 -31.23 -39.17 -64.36
C MET A 12 -31.39 -40.58 -63.79
N GLN A 13 -32.65 -40.99 -63.62
CA GLN A 13 -33.57 -41.43 -64.68
C GLN A 13 -33.51 -42.97 -64.74
N LEU A 14 -34.60 -43.64 -64.38
CA LEU A 14 -35.67 -43.98 -65.34
C LEU A 14 -35.53 -45.45 -65.72
N LEU A 15 -35.83 -46.36 -64.80
CA LEU A 15 -36.09 -47.77 -65.11
C LEU A 15 -36.50 -48.45 -63.81
N LEU A 16 -37.81 -48.60 -63.59
CA LEU A 16 -38.48 -49.64 -62.77
C LEU A 16 -39.88 -49.21 -62.29
N LEU A 17 -40.45 -48.16 -62.89
CA LEU A 17 -41.90 -47.94 -62.97
C LEU A 17 -42.54 -48.71 -64.13
N VAL A 18 -42.00 -49.90 -64.50
CA VAL A 18 -42.48 -50.71 -65.64
C VAL A 18 -42.67 -52.20 -65.31
N ASN A 19 -42.20 -52.74 -64.17
CA ASN A 19 -42.23 -54.20 -63.96
C ASN A 19 -43.12 -54.73 -62.82
N VAL A 20 -43.92 -53.90 -62.15
CA VAL A 20 -44.84 -54.39 -61.09
C VAL A 20 -46.30 -54.41 -61.56
N LEU A 21 -46.59 -54.02 -62.80
CA LEU A 21 -47.94 -54.03 -63.39
C LEU A 21 -48.16 -55.15 -64.43
N LEU A 22 -47.45 -56.28 -64.35
CA LEU A 22 -47.59 -57.37 -65.34
C LEU A 22 -47.54 -58.80 -64.80
N VAL A 23 -47.86 -59.04 -63.52
CA VAL A 23 -48.01 -60.42 -62.99
C VAL A 23 -49.25 -60.57 -62.10
N LEU A 24 -50.33 -59.89 -62.47
CA LEU A 24 -51.69 -60.20 -62.02
C LEU A 24 -52.42 -60.81 -63.21
N LEU A 25 -52.27 -62.13 -63.40
CA LEU A 25 -53.17 -63.07 -64.09
C LEU A 25 -52.40 -64.38 -64.33
N MET A 26 -53.00 -65.50 -63.92
CA MET A 26 -52.66 -66.93 -64.15
C MET A 26 -52.32 -67.68 -62.86
N ALA A 27 -53.36 -68.23 -62.23
CA ALA A 27 -53.26 -69.35 -61.30
C ALA A 27 -53.89 -70.59 -61.96
N PRO A 28 -53.20 -71.75 -61.95
CA PRO A 28 -53.85 -73.05 -61.96
C PRO A 28 -53.67 -73.75 -60.61
N VAL A 29 -54.73 -74.48 -60.24
CA VAL A 29 -54.86 -75.37 -59.09
C VAL A 29 -53.91 -76.57 -59.21
N ALA A 30 -53.25 -76.97 -58.12
CA ALA A 30 -52.50 -78.23 -58.01
C ALA A 30 -52.59 -78.83 -56.60
N ASP A 31 -52.52 -80.16 -56.56
CA ASP A 31 -52.90 -81.13 -55.52
C ASP A 31 -52.30 -81.00 -54.11
N ALA A 32 -53.02 -81.59 -53.14
CA ALA A 32 -52.63 -81.72 -51.74
C ALA A 32 -51.33 -82.53 -51.56
N ALA A 33 -50.33 -81.89 -50.94
CA ALA A 33 -49.05 -82.50 -50.56
C ALA A 33 -48.98 -82.78 -49.05
N SER A 34 -48.22 -83.83 -48.69
CA SER A 34 -47.84 -84.21 -47.33
C SER A 34 -47.32 -83.02 -46.50
N PRO A 35 -47.58 -82.95 -45.18
CA PRO A 35 -47.06 -81.88 -44.34
C PRO A 35 -45.52 -81.85 -44.35
N ARG A 36 -44.94 -80.69 -44.65
CA ARG A 36 -43.49 -80.46 -44.67
C ARG A 36 -43.14 -79.26 -43.80
N ILE A 37 -41.94 -79.30 -43.21
CA ILE A 37 -41.37 -78.14 -42.54
C ILE A 37 -41.03 -77.12 -43.62
N LYS A 38 -41.71 -75.97 -43.56
CA LYS A 38 -41.48 -74.84 -44.47
C LYS A 38 -40.15 -74.17 -44.13
N LYS A 39 -39.95 -73.87 -42.85
CA LYS A 39 -38.76 -73.19 -42.34
C LYS A 39 -38.66 -73.37 -40.81
N ILE A 40 -37.43 -73.45 -40.31
CA ILE A 40 -37.14 -73.17 -38.89
C ILE A 40 -36.47 -71.80 -38.85
N SER A 41 -36.91 -70.93 -37.94
CA SER A 41 -36.36 -69.57 -37.80
C SER A 41 -36.22 -69.20 -36.34
N LEU A 42 -35.31 -68.26 -36.05
CA LEU A 42 -35.21 -67.66 -34.74
C LEU A 42 -36.49 -66.87 -34.43
N VAL A 43 -36.94 -66.94 -33.18
CA VAL A 43 -38.01 -66.07 -32.70
C VAL A 43 -37.47 -64.64 -32.70
N HIS A 44 -38.14 -63.72 -33.40
CA HIS A 44 -37.70 -62.32 -33.48
C HIS A 44 -37.65 -61.71 -32.06
N VAL A 45 -36.46 -61.64 -31.48
CA VAL A 45 -36.17 -60.86 -30.26
C VAL A 45 -35.65 -59.50 -30.74
N ASN A 46 -36.25 -58.41 -30.25
CA ASN A 46 -35.99 -57.02 -30.64
C ASN A 46 -34.53 -56.72 -31.01
N ASN A 47 -34.31 -56.17 -32.22
CA ASN A 47 -33.14 -55.42 -32.76
C ASN A 47 -31.82 -55.40 -31.94
N SER A 48 -31.34 -56.54 -31.46
CA SER A 48 -29.99 -56.69 -30.92
C SER A 48 -29.12 -57.29 -32.01
N VAL A 49 -28.04 -56.60 -32.36
CA VAL A 49 -27.10 -56.99 -33.42
C VAL A 49 -25.99 -57.90 -32.86
N LEU A 50 -25.99 -58.17 -31.55
CA LEU A 50 -24.95 -58.94 -30.87
C LEU A 50 -25.11 -60.45 -31.11
N PRO A 51 -24.01 -61.21 -31.35
CA PRO A 51 -24.05 -62.65 -31.48
C PRO A 51 -24.38 -63.35 -30.16
N TYR A 52 -24.96 -64.56 -30.24
CA TYR A 52 -25.18 -65.42 -29.07
C TYR A 52 -23.90 -66.15 -28.70
N GLY A 53 -23.49 -66.03 -27.44
CA GLY A 53 -22.27 -66.61 -26.90
C GLY A 53 -22.45 -68.01 -26.33
N LEU A 54 -21.35 -68.58 -25.86
CA LEU A 54 -21.30 -69.88 -25.19
C LEU A 54 -22.26 -69.91 -23.98
N ASN A 55 -23.06 -70.97 -23.88
CA ASN A 55 -24.13 -71.16 -22.88
C ASN A 55 -25.36 -70.24 -23.03
N ASP A 56 -25.43 -69.38 -24.05
CA ASP A 56 -26.67 -68.67 -24.35
C ASP A 56 -27.73 -69.64 -24.91
N THR A 57 -29.00 -69.36 -24.60
CA THR A 57 -30.14 -70.10 -25.13
C THR A 57 -30.82 -69.32 -26.25
N VAL A 58 -30.78 -69.85 -27.46
CA VAL A 58 -31.36 -69.24 -28.67
C VAL A 58 -32.78 -69.76 -28.89
N PRO A 59 -33.82 -68.92 -28.78
CA PRO A 59 -35.20 -69.34 -29.01
C PRO A 59 -35.50 -69.50 -30.52
N MET A 60 -36.08 -70.64 -30.89
CA MET A 60 -36.40 -70.98 -32.28
C MET A 60 -37.85 -71.46 -32.42
N VAL A 61 -38.40 -71.25 -33.62
CA VAL A 61 -39.76 -71.65 -33.99
C VAL A 61 -39.75 -72.44 -35.30
N VAL A 62 -40.58 -73.47 -35.36
CA VAL A 62 -40.82 -74.26 -36.58
C VAL A 62 -42.09 -73.74 -37.27
N GLU A 63 -41.97 -73.39 -38.54
CA GLU A 63 -43.10 -73.08 -39.44
C GLU A 63 -43.35 -74.24 -40.40
N LEU A 64 -44.61 -74.63 -40.53
CA LEU A 64 -45.08 -75.66 -41.45
C LEU A 64 -45.65 -75.03 -42.73
N GLU A 65 -45.67 -75.77 -43.84
CA GLU A 65 -46.35 -75.31 -45.06
C GLU A 65 -47.88 -75.26 -44.86
N ALA A 66 -48.56 -74.26 -45.42
CA ALA A 66 -50.01 -74.17 -45.34
C ALA A 66 -50.67 -75.40 -45.99
N PRO A 67 -51.76 -75.97 -45.44
CA PRO A 67 -52.65 -75.38 -44.43
C PRO A 67 -52.36 -75.75 -42.95
N TYR A 68 -51.17 -76.28 -42.61
CA TYR A 68 -50.87 -76.76 -41.25
C TYR A 68 -50.43 -75.64 -40.29
N SER A 69 -50.82 -75.73 -39.01
CA SER A 69 -50.47 -74.77 -37.94
C SER A 69 -49.36 -75.30 -37.04
N SER A 70 -48.40 -74.45 -36.68
CA SER A 70 -47.28 -74.79 -35.79
C SER A 70 -47.67 -74.86 -34.31
N ALA A 71 -48.81 -74.28 -33.91
CA ALA A 71 -49.22 -74.16 -32.51
C ALA A 71 -49.50 -75.51 -31.81
N ASP A 72 -49.82 -76.56 -32.57
CA ASP A 72 -50.16 -77.90 -32.04
C ASP A 72 -49.09 -78.96 -32.40
N THR A 73 -47.84 -78.53 -32.59
CA THR A 73 -46.73 -79.42 -32.98
C THR A 73 -45.92 -79.85 -31.76
N THR A 74 -45.71 -81.16 -31.61
CA THR A 74 -44.84 -81.74 -30.57
C THR A 74 -43.90 -82.78 -31.16
N GLY A 75 -42.68 -82.92 -30.63
CA GLY A 75 -41.73 -83.92 -31.13
C GLY A 75 -40.30 -83.66 -30.68
N GLU A 76 -39.36 -84.42 -31.25
CA GLU A 76 -37.93 -84.26 -30.98
C GLU A 76 -37.18 -83.89 -32.26
N CYS A 77 -36.24 -82.97 -32.14
CA CYS A 77 -35.27 -82.67 -33.18
C CYS A 77 -33.85 -82.78 -32.64
N THR A 78 -32.92 -83.21 -33.48
CA THR A 78 -31.49 -83.04 -33.26
C THR A 78 -31.01 -81.87 -34.12
N ILE A 79 -30.48 -80.83 -33.49
CA ILE A 79 -29.90 -79.66 -34.17
C ILE A 79 -28.43 -79.60 -33.81
N ASN A 80 -27.57 -79.68 -34.82
CA ASN A 80 -26.11 -79.75 -34.66
C ASN A 80 -25.69 -80.74 -33.55
N GLU A 81 -26.23 -81.97 -33.62
CA GLU A 81 -26.02 -83.07 -32.64
C GLU A 81 -26.62 -82.86 -31.24
N GLN A 82 -27.18 -81.68 -30.92
CA GLN A 82 -27.92 -81.44 -29.69
C GLN A 82 -29.40 -81.88 -29.83
N ARG A 83 -29.87 -82.73 -28.90
CA ARG A 83 -31.30 -83.07 -28.82
C ARG A 83 -32.11 -81.95 -28.18
N VAL A 84 -33.16 -81.52 -28.86
CA VAL A 84 -34.12 -80.51 -28.40
C VAL A 84 -35.55 -81.04 -28.54
N ASN A 85 -36.35 -80.81 -27.50
CA ASN A 85 -37.76 -81.17 -27.51
C ASN A 85 -38.59 -79.97 -27.95
N ILE A 86 -39.54 -80.20 -28.86
CA ILE A 86 -40.41 -79.17 -29.42
C ILE A 86 -41.80 -79.33 -28.82
N THR A 87 -42.33 -78.23 -28.29
CA THR A 87 -43.69 -78.15 -27.73
C THR A 87 -44.36 -76.87 -28.22
N GLY A 88 -45.50 -77.01 -28.91
CA GLY A 88 -46.21 -75.86 -29.48
C GLY A 88 -45.43 -75.14 -30.58
N GLY A 89 -44.58 -75.87 -31.31
CA GLY A 89 -43.74 -75.33 -32.39
C GLY A 89 -42.54 -74.49 -31.93
N LEU A 90 -42.32 -74.31 -30.63
CA LEU A 90 -41.21 -73.55 -30.04
C LEU A 90 -40.21 -74.47 -29.34
N PHE A 91 -38.92 -74.09 -29.38
CA PHE A 91 -37.85 -74.73 -28.62
C PHE A 91 -36.66 -73.77 -28.44
N SER A 92 -35.64 -74.16 -27.68
CA SER A 92 -34.41 -73.38 -27.50
C SER A 92 -33.18 -74.22 -27.78
N TYR A 93 -32.23 -73.65 -28.51
CA TYR A 93 -30.91 -74.21 -28.79
C TYR A 93 -29.89 -73.67 -27.77
N LEU A 94 -29.03 -74.50 -27.19
CA LEU A 94 -27.99 -74.06 -26.26
C LEU A 94 -26.67 -74.02 -27.01
N VAL A 95 -26.02 -72.86 -27.06
CA VAL A 95 -24.73 -72.73 -27.74
C VAL A 95 -23.66 -73.52 -26.98
N GLN A 96 -22.98 -74.45 -27.66
CA GLN A 96 -21.94 -75.30 -27.10
C GLN A 96 -20.52 -74.88 -27.54
N VAL A 97 -19.51 -75.39 -26.83
CA VAL A 97 -18.10 -75.21 -27.20
C VAL A 97 -17.88 -75.88 -28.56
N ASN A 98 -17.29 -75.16 -29.52
CA ASN A 98 -17.12 -75.49 -30.96
C ASN A 98 -18.29 -75.16 -31.90
N ASP A 99 -19.35 -74.50 -31.44
CA ASP A 99 -20.32 -73.86 -32.33
C ASP A 99 -19.74 -72.55 -32.93
N SER A 100 -18.67 -72.67 -33.72
CA SER A 100 -17.93 -71.53 -34.29
C SER A 100 -18.54 -71.06 -35.61
N ASP A 101 -18.95 -69.79 -35.69
CA ASP A 101 -19.42 -69.11 -36.92
C ASP A 101 -20.47 -69.89 -37.73
N ILE A 102 -21.42 -70.51 -37.03
CA ILE A 102 -22.43 -71.33 -37.69
C ILE A 102 -23.50 -70.42 -38.32
N HIS A 103 -23.34 -70.13 -39.62
CA HIS A 103 -24.39 -69.50 -40.43
C HIS A 103 -25.51 -70.49 -40.85
N VAL A 104 -25.25 -71.79 -40.62
CA VAL A 104 -25.96 -72.91 -41.22
C VAL A 104 -26.08 -74.06 -40.21
N LEU A 105 -27.21 -74.17 -39.50
CA LEU A 105 -27.42 -75.27 -38.55
C LEU A 105 -28.09 -76.47 -39.25
N HIS A 106 -27.56 -77.66 -39.09
CA HIS A 106 -28.20 -78.88 -39.56
C HIS A 106 -29.26 -79.36 -38.56
N TYR A 107 -30.45 -79.70 -39.04
CA TYR A 107 -31.49 -80.30 -38.21
C TYR A 107 -31.96 -81.62 -38.80
N SER A 108 -32.30 -82.55 -37.91
CA SER A 108 -33.08 -83.75 -38.20
C SER A 108 -34.24 -83.78 -37.22
N CYS A 109 -35.47 -83.75 -37.75
CA CYS A 109 -36.67 -83.58 -36.94
C CYS A 109 -37.64 -84.74 -37.13
N ALA A 110 -38.20 -85.22 -36.02
CA ALA A 110 -39.34 -86.13 -35.97
C ALA A 110 -40.49 -85.45 -35.21
N LEU A 111 -41.44 -84.87 -35.94
CA LEU A 111 -42.51 -84.04 -35.40
C LEU A 111 -43.88 -84.69 -35.60
N HIS A 112 -44.75 -84.55 -34.60
CA HIS A 112 -46.16 -84.93 -34.65
C HIS A 112 -47.03 -83.68 -34.78
N VAL A 113 -47.86 -83.64 -35.82
CA VAL A 113 -48.73 -82.49 -36.13
C VAL A 113 -50.18 -82.95 -36.13
N ALA A 114 -51.04 -82.24 -35.41
CA ALA A 114 -52.47 -82.53 -35.36
C ALA A 114 -53.17 -82.13 -36.68
N ILE A 115 -53.96 -83.05 -37.23
CA ILE A 115 -54.84 -82.80 -38.39
C ILE A 115 -56.29 -82.89 -37.87
N GLY A 116 -57.14 -81.92 -38.21
CA GLY A 116 -58.50 -81.82 -37.66
C GLY A 116 -59.26 -83.16 -37.65
N GLY A 117 -59.86 -83.50 -36.50
CA GLY A 117 -60.56 -84.78 -36.27
C GLY A 117 -59.92 -85.73 -35.23
N GLY A 118 -58.81 -85.35 -34.61
CA GLY A 118 -58.16 -86.12 -33.52
C GLY A 118 -57.06 -87.10 -33.97
N ASN A 119 -56.63 -87.02 -35.23
CA ASN A 119 -55.52 -87.82 -35.77
C ASN A 119 -54.24 -86.96 -35.88
N HIS A 120 -53.07 -87.59 -35.76
CA HIS A 120 -51.75 -86.96 -35.90
C HIS A 120 -51.00 -87.51 -37.11
N ASP A 121 -50.32 -86.63 -37.87
CA ASP A 121 -49.35 -87.03 -38.88
C ASP A 121 -47.92 -86.91 -38.34
N THR A 122 -46.99 -87.68 -38.90
CA THR A 122 -45.56 -87.63 -38.50
C THR A 122 -44.69 -87.10 -39.62
N ILE A 123 -44.02 -85.98 -39.35
CA ILE A 123 -43.02 -85.39 -40.24
C ILE A 123 -41.65 -85.89 -39.82
N LYS A 124 -40.94 -86.57 -40.72
CA LYS A 124 -39.50 -86.81 -40.61
C LYS A 124 -38.78 -86.05 -41.70
N GLN A 125 -38.04 -85.02 -41.31
CA GLN A 125 -37.36 -84.16 -42.26
C GLN A 125 -36.00 -83.75 -41.73
N ASP A 126 -35.00 -83.99 -42.57
CA ASP A 126 -33.67 -83.45 -42.40
C ASP A 126 -33.55 -82.18 -43.24
N GLY A 127 -32.85 -81.20 -42.72
CA GLY A 127 -32.71 -79.93 -43.41
C GLY A 127 -31.67 -79.05 -42.76
N VAL A 128 -31.66 -77.82 -43.24
CA VAL A 128 -30.65 -76.86 -42.89
C VAL A 128 -31.32 -75.52 -42.57
N ILE A 129 -31.01 -74.96 -41.42
CA ILE A 129 -31.43 -73.63 -40.97
C ILE A 129 -30.37 -72.65 -41.46
N LYS A 130 -30.71 -71.87 -42.48
CA LYS A 130 -29.90 -70.71 -42.89
C LYS A 130 -30.47 -69.46 -42.22
N HIS A 131 -29.70 -68.85 -41.34
CA HIS A 131 -30.07 -67.59 -40.71
C HIS A 131 -29.09 -66.48 -41.13
N GLN A 132 -29.61 -65.27 -41.37
CA GLN A 132 -28.81 -64.16 -41.90
C GLN A 132 -28.64 -62.97 -40.95
N ILE A 133 -29.26 -62.97 -39.76
CA ILE A 133 -29.41 -61.74 -38.95
C ILE A 133 -28.57 -61.74 -37.67
N GLN A 134 -28.31 -62.89 -37.05
CA GLN A 134 -27.62 -62.99 -35.76
C GLN A 134 -26.73 -64.23 -35.75
N GLN A 135 -25.45 -64.07 -35.42
CA GLN A 135 -24.40 -65.10 -35.47
C GLN A 135 -24.35 -65.85 -34.13
N ILE A 136 -24.14 -67.17 -34.16
CA ILE A 136 -23.91 -68.01 -32.98
C ILE A 136 -22.41 -68.30 -32.94
N ASP A 137 -21.76 -67.91 -31.85
CA ASP A 137 -20.32 -68.07 -31.67
C ASP A 137 -19.99 -68.61 -30.26
N GLY A 138 -19.75 -69.92 -30.19
CA GLY A 138 -19.29 -70.63 -29.00
C GLY A 138 -17.77 -70.63 -28.79
N THR A 139 -17.02 -69.81 -29.53
CA THR A 139 -15.54 -69.77 -29.46
C THR A 139 -15.08 -69.02 -28.21
N VAL A 140 -14.22 -69.64 -27.40
CA VAL A 140 -13.59 -69.00 -26.24
C VAL A 140 -12.32 -68.28 -26.70
N PRO A 141 -12.11 -66.98 -26.40
CA PRO A 141 -10.88 -66.28 -26.81
C PRO A 141 -9.63 -66.90 -26.17
N VAL A 142 -8.58 -67.15 -26.95
CA VAL A 142 -7.30 -67.71 -26.44
C VAL A 142 -6.13 -66.84 -26.86
N VAL A 143 -5.28 -66.51 -25.89
CA VAL A 143 -4.00 -65.83 -26.07
C VAL A 143 -2.90 -66.84 -25.74
N ASP A 144 -2.01 -67.13 -26.70
CA ASP A 144 -0.94 -68.13 -26.56
C ASP A 144 0.21 -67.57 -25.74
N ASP A 145 0.66 -66.38 -26.16
CA ASP A 145 1.94 -65.83 -25.78
C ASP A 145 1.94 -64.31 -25.96
N MET A 146 2.86 -63.68 -25.24
CA MET A 146 3.18 -62.27 -25.37
C MET A 146 4.21 -62.10 -26.48
N PHE A 147 3.89 -61.25 -27.46
CA PHE A 147 4.71 -61.09 -28.67
C PHE A 147 5.84 -60.09 -28.46
N MET A 148 5.56 -58.93 -27.86
CA MET A 148 6.56 -57.86 -27.72
C MET A 148 6.19 -56.84 -26.64
N ILE A 149 7.21 -56.26 -26.00
CA ILE A 149 7.07 -55.09 -25.13
C ILE A 149 8.00 -53.98 -25.57
N PHE A 150 7.43 -52.78 -25.71
CA PHE A 150 8.18 -51.56 -25.93
C PHE A 150 7.90 -50.58 -24.80
N SER A 151 8.94 -49.85 -24.40
CA SER A 151 8.79 -48.64 -23.59
C SER A 151 9.21 -47.44 -24.41
N SER A 152 8.52 -46.32 -24.22
CA SER A 152 8.88 -45.02 -24.81
C SER A 152 10.27 -44.55 -24.37
N ASP A 153 10.67 -44.87 -23.13
CA ASP A 153 11.98 -44.53 -22.56
C ASP A 153 12.62 -45.78 -21.93
N LYS A 154 13.96 -45.86 -21.94
CA LYS A 154 14.73 -46.94 -21.31
C LYS A 154 15.86 -46.34 -20.48
N PRO A 155 15.86 -46.47 -19.13
CA PRO A 155 14.81 -47.09 -18.30
C PRO A 155 13.46 -46.33 -18.39
N ALA A 156 12.37 -47.03 -18.10
CA ALA A 156 11.03 -46.44 -18.11
C ALA A 156 10.83 -45.59 -16.85
N ARG A 157 10.56 -44.30 -17.03
CA ARG A 157 10.36 -43.33 -15.95
C ARG A 157 8.90 -42.99 -15.77
N ILE A 158 8.56 -42.18 -14.76
CA ILE A 158 7.19 -41.68 -14.58
C ILE A 158 6.73 -40.95 -15.86
N GLY A 159 5.59 -41.36 -16.40
CA GLY A 159 5.02 -40.87 -17.65
C GLY A 159 5.43 -41.65 -18.90
N SER A 160 6.41 -42.56 -18.81
CA SER A 160 6.71 -43.49 -19.90
C SER A 160 5.55 -44.44 -20.15
N VAL A 161 5.30 -44.74 -21.44
CA VAL A 161 4.25 -45.66 -21.86
C VAL A 161 4.89 -46.97 -22.30
N LEU A 162 4.51 -48.05 -21.63
CA LEU A 162 4.81 -49.42 -22.02
C LEU A 162 3.68 -49.97 -22.87
N SER A 163 3.98 -50.31 -24.11
CA SER A 163 3.08 -51.00 -25.02
C SER A 163 3.37 -52.49 -24.98
N ILE A 164 2.38 -53.28 -24.57
CA ILE A 164 2.48 -54.74 -24.45
C ILE A 164 1.59 -55.35 -25.52
N THR A 165 2.19 -56.13 -26.43
CA THR A 165 1.48 -56.79 -27.52
C THR A 165 1.28 -58.28 -27.21
N LEU A 166 0.03 -58.70 -27.23
CA LEU A 166 -0.48 -60.05 -27.06
C LEU A 166 -0.82 -60.66 -28.42
N ARG A 167 -0.62 -61.98 -28.58
CA ARG A 167 -0.99 -62.69 -29.80
C ARG A 167 -2.17 -63.62 -29.54
N ALA A 168 -3.26 -63.42 -30.27
CA ALA A 168 -4.40 -64.33 -30.26
C ALA A 168 -4.13 -65.58 -31.11
N VAL A 169 -4.65 -66.73 -30.66
CA VAL A 169 -4.46 -68.03 -31.34
C VAL A 169 -5.56 -68.30 -32.35
N ASN A 170 -6.81 -68.00 -31.98
CA ASN A 170 -7.99 -68.56 -32.63
C ASN A 170 -8.87 -67.54 -33.36
N LEU A 171 -8.64 -66.23 -33.19
CA LEU A 171 -9.29 -65.18 -33.98
C LEU A 171 -8.29 -64.06 -34.33
N THR A 172 -8.42 -63.51 -35.53
CA THR A 172 -7.55 -62.42 -36.01
C THR A 172 -8.06 -61.03 -35.63
N ARG A 173 -9.34 -60.87 -35.26
CA ARG A 173 -9.96 -59.57 -34.93
C ARG A 173 -11.06 -59.67 -33.86
N GLY A 174 -11.39 -58.55 -33.23
CA GLY A 174 -12.62 -58.40 -32.43
C GLY A 174 -12.53 -58.79 -30.95
N TYR A 175 -11.34 -58.99 -30.38
CA TYR A 175 -11.20 -59.10 -28.93
C TYR A 175 -11.22 -57.74 -28.24
N THR A 176 -11.93 -57.70 -27.12
CA THR A 176 -11.96 -56.58 -26.18
C THR A 176 -11.66 -57.12 -24.79
N GLY A 177 -11.28 -56.28 -23.84
CA GLY A 177 -10.93 -56.78 -22.51
C GLY A 177 -10.17 -55.79 -21.67
N LYS A 178 -9.80 -56.24 -20.47
CA LYS A 178 -9.04 -55.43 -19.50
C LYS A 178 -7.86 -56.21 -18.95
N CYS A 179 -6.75 -55.51 -18.78
CA CYS A 179 -5.51 -56.01 -18.20
C CYS A 179 -5.20 -55.31 -16.87
N GLN A 180 -4.49 -56.03 -16.02
CA GLN A 180 -3.79 -55.54 -14.86
C GLN A 180 -2.28 -55.72 -15.12
N VAL A 181 -1.54 -54.62 -15.13
CA VAL A 181 -0.08 -54.59 -15.39
C VAL A 181 0.61 -54.00 -14.18
N ASN A 182 1.58 -54.70 -13.60
CA ASN A 182 2.37 -54.23 -12.46
C ASN A 182 1.53 -53.70 -11.28
N GLY A 183 0.35 -54.31 -11.05
CA GLY A 183 -0.60 -53.88 -10.02
C GLY A 183 -1.65 -52.85 -10.47
N VAL A 184 -1.46 -52.15 -11.59
CA VAL A 184 -2.41 -51.18 -12.15
C VAL A 184 -3.52 -51.89 -12.92
N LYS A 185 -4.77 -51.70 -12.51
CA LYS A 185 -5.96 -52.41 -13.03
C LYS A 185 -6.66 -51.65 -14.15
N ASP A 186 -7.56 -52.36 -14.84
CA ASP A 186 -8.51 -51.83 -15.80
C ASP A 186 -7.90 -51.20 -17.08
N LEU A 187 -6.74 -51.68 -17.52
CA LEU A 187 -6.09 -51.22 -18.76
C LEU A 187 -6.76 -51.86 -19.98
N GLU A 188 -7.27 -51.06 -20.90
CA GLU A 188 -7.99 -51.57 -22.06
C GLU A 188 -7.07 -52.32 -23.03
N ILE A 189 -7.64 -53.30 -23.73
CA ILE A 189 -7.00 -54.02 -24.82
C ILE A 189 -7.52 -53.43 -26.13
N MET A 190 -6.60 -53.04 -27.00
CA MET A 190 -6.89 -52.49 -28.32
C MET A 190 -6.38 -53.46 -29.40
N GLU A 191 -7.10 -53.56 -30.51
CA GLU A 191 -6.64 -54.36 -31.65
C GLU A 191 -5.47 -53.65 -32.35
N ALA A 192 -4.39 -54.38 -32.61
CA ALA A 192 -3.20 -53.88 -33.30
C ALA A 192 -3.15 -54.50 -34.70
N GLU A 193 -3.37 -53.66 -35.72
CA GLU A 193 -3.28 -53.99 -37.17
C GLU A 193 -3.74 -55.40 -37.54
N ASP A 194 -5.05 -55.62 -37.73
CA ASP A 194 -5.72 -56.59 -38.63
C ASP A 194 -5.23 -58.07 -38.77
N ASP A 195 -4.27 -58.53 -37.94
CA ASP A 195 -3.49 -59.78 -38.07
C ASP A 195 -3.44 -60.62 -36.77
N GLY A 196 -4.37 -60.42 -35.82
CA GLY A 196 -4.45 -61.22 -34.58
C GLY A 196 -3.55 -60.77 -33.44
N TYR A 197 -3.06 -59.53 -33.49
CA TYR A 197 -2.31 -58.91 -32.40
C TYR A 197 -3.18 -57.91 -31.64
N TYR A 198 -3.00 -57.86 -30.33
CA TYR A 198 -3.72 -56.97 -29.44
C TYR A 198 -2.74 -56.26 -28.53
N MET A 199 -2.94 -54.98 -28.26
CA MET A 199 -2.04 -54.15 -27.48
C MET A 199 -2.74 -53.59 -26.25
N THR A 200 -2.06 -53.60 -25.11
CA THR A 200 -2.43 -52.81 -23.94
C THR A 200 -1.32 -51.82 -23.60
N GLN A 201 -1.69 -50.66 -23.07
CA GLN A 201 -0.75 -49.59 -22.73
C GLN A 201 -0.75 -49.32 -21.23
N TYR A 202 0.40 -49.50 -20.61
CA TYR A 202 0.66 -49.17 -19.21
C TYR A 202 1.50 -47.90 -19.13
N MET A 203 0.96 -46.85 -18.52
CA MET A 203 1.70 -45.62 -18.25
C MET A 203 2.23 -45.67 -16.82
N VAL A 204 3.55 -45.56 -16.65
CA VAL A 204 4.20 -45.55 -15.33
C VAL A 204 3.77 -44.29 -14.56
N ARG A 205 3.28 -44.48 -13.33
CA ARG A 205 2.84 -43.41 -12.44
C ARG A 205 3.66 -43.41 -11.14
N GLU A 206 3.65 -42.27 -10.47
CA GLU A 206 4.26 -42.14 -9.15
C GLU A 206 3.53 -43.03 -8.14
N GLY A 207 4.30 -43.89 -7.44
CA GLY A 207 3.76 -44.87 -6.49
C GLY A 207 3.57 -46.29 -7.06
N ASP A 208 3.77 -46.49 -8.37
CA ASP A 208 3.89 -47.83 -8.93
C ASP A 208 5.15 -48.55 -8.39
N ALA A 209 5.18 -49.87 -8.47
CA ALA A 209 6.36 -50.63 -8.05
C ALA A 209 7.50 -50.47 -9.08
N SER A 210 8.67 -50.02 -8.63
CA SER A 210 9.89 -50.04 -9.45
C SER A 210 10.31 -51.49 -9.72
N VAL A 211 10.80 -51.75 -10.93
CA VAL A 211 11.22 -53.07 -11.41
C VAL A 211 12.64 -52.96 -11.94
N ASP A 212 13.56 -53.79 -11.43
CA ASP A 212 14.95 -53.80 -11.90
C ASP A 212 15.06 -54.34 -13.33
N ALA A 213 16.14 -54.01 -14.03
CA ALA A 213 16.32 -54.29 -15.46
C ALA A 213 16.31 -55.78 -15.87
N ASN A 214 16.35 -56.71 -14.91
CA ASN A 214 16.31 -58.16 -15.13
C ASN A 214 15.24 -58.85 -14.27
N ALA A 215 14.32 -58.10 -13.66
CA ALA A 215 13.25 -58.63 -12.85
C ALA A 215 11.98 -58.88 -13.69
N THR A 216 11.06 -59.67 -13.14
CA THR A 216 9.76 -59.93 -13.78
C THR A 216 8.68 -58.97 -13.31
N MET A 217 7.75 -58.63 -14.20
CA MET A 217 6.60 -57.78 -13.97
C MET A 217 5.30 -58.57 -14.18
N PRO A 218 4.36 -58.61 -13.22
CA PRO A 218 3.14 -59.40 -13.37
C PRO A 218 2.15 -58.77 -14.36
N LEU A 219 1.56 -59.61 -15.22
CA LEU A 219 0.52 -59.27 -16.19
C LEU A 219 -0.66 -60.24 -16.07
N GLU A 220 -1.87 -59.70 -15.87
CA GLU A 220 -3.12 -60.47 -15.85
C GLU A 220 -4.14 -59.81 -16.78
N CYS A 221 -4.65 -60.51 -17.79
CA CYS A 221 -5.63 -59.99 -18.74
C CYS A 221 -6.88 -60.85 -18.79
N VAL A 222 -8.05 -60.20 -18.84
CA VAL A 222 -9.32 -60.84 -19.15
C VAL A 222 -9.75 -60.37 -20.53
N VAL A 223 -9.76 -61.29 -21.49
CA VAL A 223 -10.18 -61.05 -22.88
C VAL A 223 -11.59 -61.57 -23.10
N GLN A 224 -12.36 -60.87 -23.94
CA GLN A 224 -13.68 -61.26 -24.41
C GLN A 224 -13.79 -61.13 -25.94
N ASN A 225 -14.57 -62.00 -26.58
CA ASN A 225 -14.92 -61.87 -27.99
C ASN A 225 -16.22 -61.03 -28.19
N ALA A 226 -16.64 -60.85 -29.45
CA ALA A 226 -17.87 -60.14 -29.80
C ALA A 226 -19.17 -60.78 -29.25
N ALA A 227 -19.12 -62.07 -28.87
CA ALA A 227 -20.22 -62.81 -28.24
C ALA A 227 -20.13 -62.84 -26.71
N ASN A 228 -19.28 -62.00 -26.10
CA ASN A 228 -19.04 -61.91 -24.66
C ASN A 228 -18.49 -63.19 -23.98
N ASN A 229 -17.94 -64.14 -24.74
CA ASN A 229 -17.19 -65.27 -24.18
C ASN A 229 -15.88 -64.75 -23.60
N THR A 230 -15.56 -65.08 -22.35
CA THR A 230 -14.38 -64.55 -21.64
C THR A 230 -13.33 -65.62 -21.37
N ASN A 231 -12.06 -65.22 -21.29
CA ASN A 231 -10.95 -66.04 -20.82
C ASN A 231 -9.91 -65.18 -20.09
N SER A 232 -9.25 -65.75 -19.08
CA SER A 232 -8.21 -65.07 -18.29
C SER A 232 -6.82 -65.61 -18.60
N PHE A 233 -5.88 -64.71 -18.85
CA PHE A 233 -4.47 -64.99 -19.12
C PHE A 233 -3.59 -64.36 -18.02
N LYS A 234 -2.61 -65.11 -17.50
CA LYS A 234 -1.65 -64.66 -16.48
C LYS A 234 -0.24 -65.00 -16.90
N HIS A 235 0.66 -64.02 -16.84
CA HIS A 235 2.06 -64.20 -17.20
C HIS A 235 2.97 -63.23 -16.42
N ASP A 236 4.14 -63.70 -16.00
CA ASP A 236 5.19 -62.85 -15.41
C ASP A 236 6.18 -62.50 -16.51
N VAL A 237 6.29 -61.21 -16.80
CA VAL A 237 7.02 -60.69 -17.95
C VAL A 237 8.46 -60.34 -17.57
N GLU A 238 9.46 -60.93 -18.22
CA GLU A 238 10.85 -60.46 -18.13
C GLU A 238 11.03 -59.16 -18.92
N LEU A 239 11.45 -58.10 -18.24
CA LEU A 239 11.77 -56.82 -18.88
C LEU A 239 13.26 -56.77 -19.22
N GLY A 240 13.60 -56.24 -20.40
CA GLY A 240 14.99 -55.94 -20.79
C GLY A 240 15.46 -54.54 -20.40
N PHE A 241 14.72 -53.86 -19.51
CA PHE A 241 14.96 -52.49 -19.05
C PHE A 241 14.30 -52.30 -17.68
N ALA A 242 14.83 -51.39 -16.86
CA ALA A 242 14.25 -51.09 -15.55
C ALA A 242 13.02 -50.17 -15.67
N ILE A 243 12.10 -50.28 -14.71
CA ILE A 243 11.01 -49.34 -14.45
C ILE A 243 11.34 -48.60 -13.17
N ASP A 244 11.47 -47.28 -13.23
CA ASP A 244 11.66 -46.42 -12.07
C ASP A 244 10.46 -45.49 -11.88
N ALA A 245 9.65 -45.82 -10.88
CA ALA A 245 8.43 -45.10 -10.52
C ALA A 245 8.61 -44.18 -9.29
N GLN A 246 9.86 -43.92 -8.87
CA GLN A 246 10.16 -43.07 -7.72
C GLN A 246 10.78 -41.75 -8.18
N ARG A 247 10.37 -40.63 -7.54
CA ARG A 247 11.05 -39.34 -7.72
C ARG A 247 12.19 -39.22 -6.70
N PRO A 248 13.27 -38.51 -7.03
CA PRO A 248 14.29 -38.17 -6.04
C PRO A 248 13.67 -37.31 -4.94
N HIS A 249 13.83 -37.72 -3.68
CA HIS A 249 13.23 -37.03 -2.53
C HIS A 249 14.30 -36.24 -1.76
N ILE A 250 14.10 -34.92 -1.70
CA ILE A 250 15.03 -33.98 -1.04
C ILE A 250 14.61 -33.78 0.42
N VAL A 251 15.47 -34.16 1.36
CA VAL A 251 15.23 -34.05 2.80
C VAL A 251 15.44 -32.63 3.29
N SER A 252 16.58 -32.05 2.94
CA SER A 252 16.97 -30.73 3.41
C SER A 252 17.93 -30.03 2.47
N THR A 253 17.86 -28.72 2.51
CA THR A 253 18.81 -27.80 1.90
C THR A 253 19.35 -26.88 2.99
N SER A 254 20.64 -26.95 3.25
CA SER A 254 21.28 -26.21 4.34
C SER A 254 22.53 -25.48 3.86
N LEU A 255 22.81 -24.34 4.49
CA LEU A 255 24.07 -23.64 4.29
C LEU A 255 25.20 -24.48 4.88
N LEU A 256 26.15 -24.91 4.05
CA LEU A 256 27.36 -25.59 4.51
C LEU A 256 28.44 -24.58 4.91
N PHE A 257 28.67 -23.61 4.03
CA PHE A 257 29.74 -22.64 4.20
C PHE A 257 29.35 -21.32 3.55
N SER A 258 29.80 -20.23 4.16
CA SER A 258 29.91 -18.94 3.48
C SER A 258 31.22 -18.30 3.83
N SER A 259 31.89 -17.69 2.84
CA SER A 259 33.14 -16.97 3.08
C SER A 259 32.94 -15.73 3.96
N ASP A 260 31.77 -15.09 3.88
CA ASP A 260 31.50 -13.81 4.52
C ASP A 260 30.07 -13.75 5.09
N HIS A 261 29.94 -13.13 6.26
CA HIS A 261 28.68 -12.92 6.95
C HIS A 261 28.63 -11.47 7.46
N PRO A 262 27.86 -10.58 6.83
CA PRO A 262 26.94 -10.76 5.69
C PRO A 262 27.66 -10.96 4.34
N ALA A 263 27.01 -11.62 3.38
CA ALA A 263 27.53 -11.88 2.03
C ALA A 263 27.72 -10.58 1.23
N HIS A 264 28.72 -10.49 0.37
CA HIS A 264 28.97 -9.39 -0.56
C HIS A 264 29.41 -9.90 -1.95
N GLU A 265 29.66 -9.03 -2.94
CA GLU A 265 30.16 -9.48 -4.25
C GLU A 265 31.47 -10.28 -4.08
N GLY A 266 31.51 -11.48 -4.67
CA GLY A 266 32.61 -12.42 -4.54
C GLY A 266 32.49 -13.39 -3.35
N THR A 267 31.50 -13.19 -2.46
CA THR A 267 31.23 -14.16 -1.40
C THR A 267 30.85 -15.49 -2.01
N ILE A 268 31.50 -16.54 -1.51
CA ILE A 268 31.26 -17.92 -1.89
C ILE A 268 30.27 -18.50 -0.88
N ILE A 269 29.13 -18.97 -1.36
CA ILE A 269 28.08 -19.64 -0.59
C ILE A 269 28.01 -21.08 -1.09
N GLU A 270 28.25 -22.03 -0.19
CA GLU A 270 28.09 -23.46 -0.48
C GLU A 270 26.80 -23.97 0.15
N ILE A 271 25.92 -24.49 -0.69
CA ILE A 271 24.63 -25.05 -0.31
C ILE A 271 24.74 -26.58 -0.38
N GLN A 272 24.45 -27.25 0.73
CA GLN A 272 24.34 -28.70 0.78
C GLN A 272 22.89 -29.13 0.59
N ILE A 273 22.68 -30.07 -0.33
CA ILE A 273 21.42 -30.74 -0.62
C ILE A 273 21.55 -32.18 -0.14
N THR A 274 20.60 -32.64 0.68
CA THR A 274 20.60 -34.00 1.22
C THR A 274 19.37 -34.77 0.74
N THR A 275 19.56 -36.01 0.30
CA THR A 275 18.49 -36.94 -0.10
C THR A 275 18.20 -37.96 0.99
N ASP A 276 17.02 -38.60 0.95
CA ASP A 276 16.65 -39.63 1.93
C ASP A 276 17.27 -41.00 1.63
N LYS A 277 17.62 -41.24 0.35
CA LYS A 277 18.30 -42.42 -0.15
C LYS A 277 19.51 -42.03 -1.02
N PRO A 278 20.48 -42.94 -1.20
CA PRO A 278 21.62 -42.71 -2.08
C PRO A 278 21.21 -42.54 -3.54
N GLU A 279 21.57 -41.41 -4.15
CA GLU A 279 21.20 -41.06 -5.54
C GLU A 279 22.45 -40.77 -6.40
N PRO A 280 23.27 -41.79 -6.75
CA PRO A 280 24.62 -41.59 -7.29
C PRO A 280 24.69 -40.83 -8.62
N HIS A 281 23.56 -40.70 -9.33
CA HIS A 281 23.46 -40.05 -10.63
C HIS A 281 22.53 -38.84 -10.63
N LEU A 282 22.22 -38.27 -9.46
CA LEU A 282 21.46 -37.03 -9.37
C LEU A 282 22.24 -35.88 -10.01
N HIS A 283 21.60 -35.15 -10.93
CA HIS A 283 22.22 -34.01 -11.62
C HIS A 283 21.17 -32.95 -11.99
N PRO A 284 21.55 -31.67 -12.18
CA PRO A 284 20.65 -30.65 -12.71
C PRO A 284 20.16 -31.00 -14.11
N VAL A 285 18.90 -30.70 -14.42
CA VAL A 285 18.40 -30.74 -15.81
C VAL A 285 19.25 -29.78 -16.66
N THR A 286 19.44 -30.02 -17.95
CA THR A 286 20.31 -29.16 -18.79
C THR A 286 19.84 -27.69 -18.82
N GLY A 287 20.80 -26.73 -18.86
CA GLY A 287 20.54 -25.29 -18.94
C GLY A 287 20.43 -24.57 -17.58
N ASN A 288 19.63 -23.50 -17.51
CA ASN A 288 19.36 -22.70 -16.30
C ASN A 288 18.31 -23.37 -15.38
N SER A 289 18.45 -24.68 -15.16
CA SER A 289 17.54 -25.46 -14.32
C SER A 289 17.82 -25.28 -12.83
N CYS A 290 19.03 -24.86 -12.46
CA CYS A 290 19.46 -24.57 -11.10
C CYS A 290 19.95 -23.15 -10.98
N MET A 291 19.15 -22.32 -10.32
CA MET A 291 19.34 -20.90 -10.12
C MET A 291 19.35 -20.58 -8.62
N VAL A 292 20.34 -19.83 -8.19
CA VAL A 292 20.40 -19.22 -6.85
C VAL A 292 20.42 -17.72 -7.07
N ASN A 293 19.49 -16.99 -6.45
CA ASN A 293 19.32 -15.56 -6.66
C ASN A 293 19.25 -15.11 -8.14
N ASN A 294 18.55 -15.89 -8.95
CA ASN A 294 18.42 -15.69 -10.39
C ASN A 294 19.73 -15.89 -11.21
N VAL A 295 20.78 -16.46 -10.60
CA VAL A 295 22.04 -16.83 -11.26
C VAL A 295 22.16 -18.33 -11.42
N SER A 296 22.52 -18.76 -12.63
CA SER A 296 22.67 -20.17 -12.96
C SER A 296 23.90 -20.76 -12.27
N VAL A 297 23.67 -21.75 -11.42
CA VAL A 297 24.68 -22.50 -10.66
C VAL A 297 24.71 -23.97 -11.08
N SER A 298 24.04 -24.33 -12.19
CA SER A 298 23.98 -25.72 -12.67
C SER A 298 25.37 -26.36 -12.88
N GLN A 299 26.40 -25.57 -13.20
CA GLN A 299 27.77 -26.06 -13.41
C GLN A 299 28.55 -26.35 -12.12
N SER A 300 28.13 -25.79 -10.98
CA SER A 300 28.80 -26.01 -9.69
C SER A 300 28.18 -27.16 -8.90
N PHE A 301 27.18 -27.85 -9.45
CA PHE A 301 26.56 -29.01 -8.82
C PHE A 301 27.55 -30.18 -8.77
N ALA A 302 27.90 -30.63 -7.57
CA ALA A 302 28.86 -31.70 -7.34
C ALA A 302 28.37 -32.68 -6.28
N LYS A 303 28.63 -33.97 -6.46
CA LYS A 303 28.40 -34.99 -5.43
C LYS A 303 29.46 -34.86 -4.33
N SER A 304 29.03 -34.77 -3.07
CA SER A 304 29.90 -34.67 -1.89
C SER A 304 29.95 -35.98 -1.10
N ALA A 305 28.78 -36.61 -0.90
CA ALA A 305 28.63 -37.94 -0.30
C ALA A 305 27.56 -38.73 -1.07
N ASP A 306 27.26 -39.97 -0.65
CA ASP A 306 26.28 -40.82 -1.33
C ASP A 306 24.85 -40.25 -1.31
N ASP A 307 24.52 -39.53 -0.26
CA ASP A 307 23.24 -38.87 0.03
C ASP A 307 23.35 -37.33 0.06
N ALA A 308 24.51 -36.76 -0.29
CA ALA A 308 24.75 -35.32 -0.21
C ALA A 308 25.41 -34.71 -1.45
N PHE A 309 24.87 -33.58 -1.89
CA PHE A 309 25.31 -32.82 -3.05
C PHE A 309 25.58 -31.37 -2.67
N LEU A 310 26.50 -30.73 -3.38
CA LEU A 310 26.91 -29.35 -3.15
C LEU A 310 26.62 -28.51 -4.39
N ILE A 311 26.19 -27.27 -4.14
CA ILE A 311 26.12 -26.22 -5.13
C ILE A 311 26.90 -25.03 -4.59
N THR A 312 27.86 -24.55 -5.39
CA THR A 312 28.60 -23.33 -5.09
C THR A 312 27.97 -22.16 -5.82
N TYR A 313 27.52 -21.17 -5.05
CA TYR A 313 27.02 -19.89 -5.55
C TYR A 313 28.06 -18.83 -5.21
N VAL A 314 28.50 -18.08 -6.23
CA VAL A 314 29.35 -16.91 -6.06
C VAL A 314 28.47 -15.70 -6.29
N VAL A 315 28.37 -14.85 -5.28
CA VAL A 315 27.56 -13.63 -5.35
C VAL A 315 28.16 -12.69 -6.39
N GLY A 316 27.42 -12.42 -7.45
CA GLY A 316 27.78 -11.51 -8.52
C GLY A 316 27.25 -10.08 -8.33
N ARG A 317 27.74 -9.18 -9.17
CA ARG A 317 27.36 -7.76 -9.16
C ARG A 317 25.91 -7.53 -9.56
N GLY A 318 25.17 -6.72 -8.78
CA GLY A 318 23.80 -6.29 -9.11
C GLY A 318 22.70 -7.31 -8.83
N GLU A 319 23.00 -8.33 -8.04
CA GLU A 319 22.04 -9.36 -7.63
C GLU A 319 21.06 -8.84 -6.57
N ALA A 320 19.88 -9.46 -6.49
CA ALA A 320 18.81 -8.99 -5.62
C ALA A 320 19.17 -9.24 -4.14
N MET A 321 18.83 -8.28 -3.27
CA MET A 321 19.00 -8.47 -1.83
C MET A 321 18.02 -9.51 -1.30
N TRP A 322 18.51 -10.36 -0.41
CA TRP A 322 17.70 -11.30 0.36
C TRP A 322 17.94 -11.11 1.86
N LYS A 323 16.93 -11.44 2.66
CA LYS A 323 17.05 -11.51 4.12
C LYS A 323 17.57 -12.88 4.52
N ALA A 324 18.12 -12.99 5.74
CA ALA A 324 18.52 -14.27 6.29
C ALA A 324 17.34 -15.24 6.27
N GLY A 325 17.55 -16.39 5.66
CA GLY A 325 16.56 -17.44 5.47
C GLY A 325 15.69 -17.28 4.22
N GLU A 326 15.89 -16.23 3.42
CA GLU A 326 15.10 -15.91 2.23
C GLU A 326 15.91 -15.92 0.92
N LEU A 327 17.15 -16.42 0.89
CA LEU A 327 17.91 -16.56 -0.37
C LEU A 327 17.12 -17.47 -1.34
N PRO A 328 16.65 -16.94 -2.48
CA PRO A 328 15.80 -17.72 -3.37
C PRO A 328 16.64 -18.74 -4.13
N VAL A 329 16.26 -20.01 -4.01
CA VAL A 329 16.85 -21.12 -4.74
C VAL A 329 15.76 -21.78 -5.55
N TYR A 330 16.03 -22.01 -6.83
CA TYR A 330 15.18 -22.76 -7.74
C TYR A 330 16.05 -23.76 -8.49
N CYS A 331 16.00 -25.04 -8.11
CA CYS A 331 16.83 -26.06 -8.74
C CYS A 331 16.01 -27.30 -9.11
N VAL A 332 15.97 -27.63 -10.39
CA VAL A 332 15.32 -28.83 -10.92
C VAL A 332 16.41 -29.88 -11.16
N VAL A 333 16.40 -30.91 -10.31
CA VAL A 333 17.33 -32.03 -10.38
C VAL A 333 16.63 -33.26 -10.97
N GLN A 334 17.42 -34.14 -11.58
CA GLN A 334 16.99 -35.33 -12.30
C GLN A 334 17.85 -36.53 -11.90
N ASP A 335 17.21 -37.68 -11.68
CA ASP A 335 17.88 -38.95 -11.37
C ASP A 335 18.40 -39.66 -12.64
N ALA A 336 18.91 -40.89 -12.49
CA ALA A 336 19.41 -41.71 -13.61
C ALA A 336 18.32 -42.08 -14.62
N ALA A 337 17.08 -42.30 -14.16
CA ALA A 337 15.96 -42.70 -15.00
C ALA A 337 15.29 -41.53 -15.72
N GLY A 338 15.53 -40.32 -15.20
CA GLY A 338 15.03 -39.10 -15.75
C GLY A 338 13.85 -38.50 -14.99
N ASN A 339 13.52 -38.96 -13.78
CA ASN A 339 12.49 -38.34 -12.94
C ASN A 339 13.05 -37.07 -12.30
N THR A 340 12.21 -36.04 -12.17
CA THR A 340 12.64 -34.72 -11.67
C THR A 340 12.04 -34.36 -10.32
N ALA A 341 12.83 -33.62 -9.53
CA ALA A 341 12.40 -32.95 -8.30
C ALA A 341 12.80 -31.48 -8.31
N THR A 342 12.00 -30.62 -7.69
CA THR A 342 12.25 -29.17 -7.63
C THR A 342 12.54 -28.72 -6.21
N ILE A 343 13.68 -28.06 -6.04
CA ILE A 343 14.12 -27.41 -4.82
C ILE A 343 13.68 -25.94 -4.90
N ARG A 344 12.83 -25.50 -3.97
CA ARG A 344 12.35 -24.11 -3.87
C ARG A 344 12.60 -23.46 -2.51
N HIS A 345 12.88 -24.28 -1.51
CA HIS A 345 13.12 -23.84 -0.16
C HIS A 345 14.59 -24.02 0.16
N PHE A 346 15.18 -22.96 0.68
CA PHE A 346 16.51 -22.91 1.24
C PHE A 346 16.48 -21.83 2.31
N THR A 347 17.10 -22.11 3.44
CA THR A 347 17.20 -21.16 4.55
C THR A 347 18.69 -20.98 4.84
N ASP A 348 19.26 -19.87 4.40
CA ASP A 348 20.60 -19.48 4.86
C ASP A 348 20.55 -18.78 6.22
N GLY A 349 21.70 -18.74 6.88
CA GLY A 349 21.95 -17.79 7.97
C GLY A 349 22.55 -16.47 7.50
N ASN A 350 22.58 -16.21 6.18
CA ASN A 350 23.33 -15.11 5.59
C ASN A 350 22.41 -14.05 4.97
N THR A 351 22.87 -12.79 4.90
CA THR A 351 22.16 -11.71 4.18
C THR A 351 23.06 -11.16 3.09
N LEU A 352 22.50 -10.74 1.95
CA LEU A 352 23.27 -9.95 0.99
C LEU A 352 23.46 -8.55 1.54
N PHE A 353 24.71 -8.19 1.76
CA PHE A 353 25.13 -6.87 2.18
C PHE A 353 25.08 -5.90 1.01
N ALA A 354 24.45 -4.74 1.24
CA ALA A 354 24.15 -3.74 0.22
C ALA A 354 25.36 -2.93 -0.28
N ARG A 355 26.57 -3.47 -0.13
CA ARG A 355 27.84 -2.81 -0.41
C ARG A 355 27.93 -2.21 -1.82
N GLU A 356 27.18 -2.77 -2.76
CA GLU A 356 27.28 -2.47 -4.20
C GLU A 356 26.00 -2.03 -4.88
N LEU A 357 24.90 -1.95 -4.13
CA LEU A 357 23.75 -1.24 -4.64
C LEU A 357 24.14 0.24 -4.63
N LYS A 358 24.54 0.73 -5.81
CA LYS A 358 24.39 2.14 -6.10
C LYS A 358 23.01 2.57 -5.60
N PRO A 359 22.87 3.82 -5.11
CA PRO A 359 21.54 4.40 -4.96
C PRO A 359 20.74 4.06 -6.22
N VAL A 360 19.43 3.88 -6.10
CA VAL A 360 18.57 3.85 -7.30
C VAL A 360 18.69 5.22 -7.98
N GLU A 361 19.79 5.41 -8.73
CA GLU A 361 20.03 6.44 -9.71
C GLU A 361 18.93 6.14 -10.73
N LEU A 362 17.91 7.01 -10.78
CA LEU A 362 16.92 6.89 -11.84
C LEU A 362 17.71 6.91 -13.15
N ASP A 363 17.42 5.96 -14.02
CA ASP A 363 17.88 6.06 -15.40
C ASP A 363 17.40 7.43 -15.90
N PRO A 364 18.25 8.25 -16.55
CA PRO A 364 17.85 9.57 -17.03
C PRO A 364 16.59 9.52 -17.91
N ASP A 365 16.39 8.38 -18.58
CA ASP A 365 15.20 8.06 -19.38
C ASP A 365 13.92 7.91 -18.52
N ASP A 366 14.02 7.38 -17.29
CA ASP A 366 12.90 7.24 -16.36
C ASP A 366 12.46 8.59 -15.78
N VAL A 367 13.39 9.54 -15.59
CA VAL A 367 13.09 10.91 -15.11
C VAL A 367 12.20 11.68 -16.10
N ILE A 368 12.31 11.37 -17.39
CA ILE A 368 11.53 12.01 -18.48
C ILE A 368 10.26 11.19 -18.80
N SER A 369 10.17 9.95 -18.31
CA SER A 369 9.04 9.05 -18.55
C SER A 369 7.86 9.27 -17.60
N ALA A 370 6.70 8.71 -17.96
CA ALA A 370 5.52 8.66 -17.08
C ALA A 370 5.74 7.85 -15.79
N ALA A 371 6.85 7.11 -15.63
CA ALA A 371 7.15 6.32 -14.44
C ALA A 371 7.55 7.17 -13.22
N TYR A 372 7.99 8.41 -13.43
CA TYR A 372 8.30 9.34 -12.34
C TYR A 372 7.03 9.81 -11.61
N PHE A 373 5.90 9.92 -12.32
CA PHE A 373 4.64 10.35 -11.72
C PHE A 373 3.84 9.16 -11.16
N PRO A 374 3.27 9.28 -9.95
CA PRO A 374 2.41 8.24 -9.39
C PRO A 374 1.16 8.01 -10.26
N ASP A 375 0.70 6.76 -10.32
CA ASP A 375 -0.55 6.38 -10.99
C ASP A 375 -1.73 7.20 -10.45
N GLN A 376 -2.71 7.52 -11.30
CA GLN A 376 -3.89 8.32 -10.91
C GLN A 376 -4.62 7.74 -9.69
N LYS A 377 -4.72 6.40 -9.60
CA LYS A 377 -5.32 5.70 -8.46
C LYS A 377 -4.53 5.95 -7.17
N LEU A 378 -3.21 5.93 -7.25
CA LEU A 378 -2.33 6.18 -6.11
C LEU A 378 -2.41 7.65 -5.65
N MET A 379 -2.48 8.60 -6.58
CA MET A 379 -2.67 10.02 -6.25
C MET A 379 -4.00 10.27 -5.51
N VAL A 380 -5.11 9.70 -6.01
CA VAL A 380 -6.42 9.83 -5.35
C VAL A 380 -6.40 9.14 -3.98
N GLY A 381 -5.82 7.95 -3.89
CA GLY A 381 -5.64 7.24 -2.62
C GLY A 381 -4.86 8.07 -1.60
N PHE A 382 -3.73 8.67 -2.02
CA PHE A 382 -2.93 9.54 -1.17
C PHE A 382 -3.66 10.83 -0.79
N ALA A 383 -4.45 11.43 -1.69
CA ALA A 383 -5.26 12.62 -1.37
C ALA A 383 -6.28 12.33 -0.26
N ILE A 384 -6.94 11.16 -0.30
CA ILE A 384 -7.86 10.71 0.76
C ILE A 384 -7.11 10.56 2.09
N VAL A 385 -5.94 9.92 2.04
CA VAL A 385 -5.07 9.74 3.22
C VAL A 385 -4.62 11.09 3.79
N ALA A 386 -4.27 12.06 2.95
CA ALA A 386 -3.87 13.40 3.37
C ALA A 386 -5.03 14.15 4.07
N ILE A 387 -6.26 14.03 3.56
CA ILE A 387 -7.46 14.62 4.19
C ILE A 387 -7.73 13.97 5.55
N ALA A 388 -7.61 12.64 5.63
CA ALA A 388 -7.75 11.90 6.89
C ALA A 388 -6.66 12.31 7.90
N SER A 389 -5.41 12.38 7.45
CA SER A 389 -4.24 12.81 8.24
C SER A 389 -4.42 14.24 8.78
N HIS A 390 -4.91 15.17 7.95
CA HIS A 390 -5.26 16.51 8.39
C HIS A 390 -6.31 16.51 9.50
N SER A 391 -7.32 15.65 9.40
CA SER A 391 -8.40 15.55 10.38
C SER A 391 -7.93 14.94 11.71
N ILE A 392 -7.16 13.85 11.66
CA ILE A 392 -6.60 13.17 12.84
C ILE A 392 -5.62 14.10 13.58
N SER A 393 -4.83 14.89 12.86
CA SER A 393 -3.85 15.81 13.46
C SER A 393 -4.45 16.88 14.39
N LYS A 394 -5.73 17.21 14.23
CA LYS A 394 -6.44 18.18 15.09
C LYS A 394 -6.68 17.65 16.50
N VAL A 395 -6.66 16.32 16.67
CA VAL A 395 -6.82 15.68 17.99
C VAL A 395 -5.54 15.80 18.82
N CYS A 396 -4.36 15.71 18.20
CA CYS A 396 -3.07 15.72 18.92
C CYS A 396 -2.87 16.93 19.85
N PRO A 397 -3.15 18.18 19.44
CA PRO A 397 -3.05 19.34 20.32
C PRO A 397 -3.94 19.26 21.57
N HIS A 398 -5.09 18.57 21.51
CA HIS A 398 -5.98 18.40 22.67
C HIS A 398 -5.37 17.48 23.74
N VAL A 399 -4.42 16.63 23.36
CA VAL A 399 -3.68 15.70 24.24
C VAL A 399 -2.28 16.26 24.56
N GLY A 400 -1.98 17.51 24.17
CA GLY A 400 -0.69 18.15 24.42
C GLY A 400 0.43 17.77 23.45
N LEU A 401 0.12 17.08 22.35
CA LEU A 401 1.09 16.70 21.31
C LEU A 401 1.07 17.68 20.13
N PRO A 402 2.21 17.91 19.44
CA PRO A 402 2.24 18.69 18.20
C PRO A 402 1.36 18.07 17.11
N SER A 403 0.77 18.89 16.24
CA SER A 403 -0.03 18.39 15.09
C SER A 403 0.78 17.48 14.16
N ILE A 404 2.10 17.68 14.07
CA ILE A 404 3.02 16.83 13.29
C ILE A 404 2.95 15.37 13.74
N SER A 405 2.81 15.11 15.05
CA SER A 405 2.69 13.76 15.59
C SER A 405 1.49 13.02 15.00
N GLY A 406 0.36 13.72 14.78
CA GLY A 406 -0.82 13.12 14.18
C GLY A 406 -0.63 12.74 12.71
N TYR A 407 0.17 13.51 11.95
CA TYR A 407 0.52 13.16 10.58
C TYR A 407 1.37 11.89 10.51
N ILE A 408 2.38 11.79 11.37
CA ILE A 408 3.25 10.61 11.47
C ILE A 408 2.45 9.37 11.89
N ILE A 409 1.60 9.50 12.92
CA ILE A 409 0.72 8.40 13.38
C ILE A 409 -0.21 7.94 12.26
N THR A 410 -0.81 8.87 11.52
CA THR A 410 -1.67 8.50 10.38
C THR A 410 -0.87 7.76 9.30
N GLY A 411 0.35 8.21 9.01
CA GLY A 411 1.27 7.53 8.11
C GLY A 411 1.54 6.08 8.54
N ILE A 412 1.88 5.89 9.83
CA ILE A 412 2.10 4.56 10.42
C ILE A 412 0.87 3.66 10.24
N LEU A 413 -0.33 4.19 10.53
CA LEU A 413 -1.58 3.43 10.42
C LEU A 413 -1.86 3.01 8.98
N VAL A 414 -1.63 3.89 8.01
CA VAL A 414 -1.94 3.64 6.59
C VAL A 414 -0.84 2.84 5.88
N GLY A 415 0.39 2.89 6.40
CA GLY A 415 1.56 2.22 5.84
C GLY A 415 1.51 0.69 5.85
N PRO A 416 2.56 0.02 5.35
CA PRO A 416 2.57 -1.41 5.05
C PRO A 416 2.43 -2.32 6.28
N TYR A 417 2.75 -1.81 7.46
CA TYR A 417 2.80 -2.60 8.70
C TYR A 417 1.46 -2.68 9.45
N VAL A 418 0.54 -1.72 9.28
CA VAL A 418 -0.73 -1.70 10.02
C VAL A 418 -1.91 -2.01 9.09
N LEU A 419 -2.34 -1.05 8.26
CA LEU A 419 -3.45 -1.25 7.33
C LEU A 419 -2.99 -1.76 5.95
N ASN A 420 -1.71 -1.60 5.61
CA ASN A 420 -1.15 -1.86 4.28
C ASN A 420 -1.97 -1.22 3.15
N PHE A 421 -2.53 -0.05 3.41
CA PHE A 421 -3.29 0.72 2.43
C PHE A 421 -2.35 1.40 1.42
N LEU A 422 -1.15 1.79 1.89
CA LEU A 422 -0.02 2.18 1.05
C LEU A 422 1.09 1.13 1.20
N SER A 423 1.29 0.33 0.16
CA SER A 423 2.36 -0.68 0.13
C SER A 423 3.74 -0.05 -0.04
N SER A 424 4.80 -0.77 0.32
CA SER A 424 6.19 -0.27 0.19
C SER A 424 6.56 0.12 -1.26
N SER A 425 5.98 -0.55 -2.27
CA SER A 425 6.19 -0.20 -3.68
C SER A 425 5.42 1.07 -4.08
N GLN A 426 4.21 1.27 -3.56
CA GLN A 426 3.42 2.48 -3.79
C GLN A 426 4.05 3.71 -3.12
N ILE A 427 4.58 3.56 -1.91
CA ILE A 427 5.28 4.64 -1.20
C ILE A 427 6.49 5.13 -2.00
N ARG A 428 7.27 4.22 -2.62
CA ARG A 428 8.38 4.61 -3.50
C ARG A 428 7.93 5.44 -4.72
N ARG A 429 6.72 5.20 -5.24
CA ARG A 429 6.14 5.99 -6.34
C ARG A 429 5.63 7.37 -5.92
N LEU A 430 5.53 7.66 -4.62
CA LEU A 430 5.16 8.98 -4.10
C LEU A 430 6.36 9.94 -3.97
N ARG A 431 7.55 9.55 -4.45
CA ARG A 431 8.80 10.32 -4.39
C ARG A 431 8.66 11.78 -4.86
N VAL A 432 7.82 12.04 -5.87
CA VAL A 432 7.54 13.42 -6.35
C VAL A 432 7.01 14.31 -5.23
N ILE A 433 6.10 13.78 -4.41
CA ILE A 433 5.49 14.51 -3.29
C ILE A 433 6.52 14.76 -2.19
N ASP A 434 7.42 13.80 -1.96
CA ASP A 434 8.53 13.94 -1.02
C ASP A 434 9.51 15.01 -1.48
N GLU A 435 9.95 15.00 -2.74
CA GLU A 435 10.90 15.98 -3.30
C GLU A 435 10.30 17.38 -3.33
N LEU A 436 9.02 17.52 -3.68
CA LEU A 436 8.26 18.77 -3.56
C LEU A 436 8.28 19.30 -2.11
N SER A 437 8.09 18.39 -1.16
CA SER A 437 8.07 18.74 0.26
C SER A 437 9.44 19.15 0.78
N LEU A 438 10.50 18.41 0.41
CA LEU A 438 11.89 18.71 0.75
C LEU A 438 12.34 20.05 0.16
N ALA A 439 11.98 20.34 -1.09
CA ALA A 439 12.28 21.61 -1.71
C ALA A 439 11.59 22.79 -0.99
N TYR A 440 10.32 22.63 -0.61
CA TYR A 440 9.61 23.61 0.21
C TYR A 440 10.27 23.80 1.59
N ILE A 441 10.68 22.72 2.25
CA ILE A 441 11.38 22.77 3.54
C ILE A 441 12.69 23.55 3.41
N GLY A 442 13.49 23.26 2.36
CA GLY A 442 14.72 23.97 2.05
C GLY A 442 14.48 25.47 1.81
N LEU A 443 13.52 25.81 0.94
CA LEU A 443 13.15 27.21 0.65
C LEU A 443 12.68 27.96 1.91
N THR A 444 11.89 27.31 2.75
CA THR A 444 11.39 27.88 4.01
C THR A 444 12.51 28.09 5.02
N ALA A 445 13.42 27.13 5.17
CA ALA A 445 14.59 27.27 6.02
C ALA A 445 15.49 28.42 5.55
N GLY A 446 15.73 28.48 4.24
CA GLY A 446 16.45 29.58 3.59
C GLY A 446 15.84 30.94 3.84
N SER A 447 14.51 31.07 3.69
CA SER A 447 13.82 32.35 3.89
C SER A 447 13.86 32.85 5.33
N LYS A 448 14.32 32.05 6.30
CA LYS A 448 14.52 32.46 7.69
C LYS A 448 15.91 33.06 7.96
N LEU A 449 16.85 32.99 7.01
CA LEU A 449 18.18 33.59 7.13
C LEU A 449 18.12 35.11 6.92
N HIS A 450 17.71 35.86 7.94
CA HIS A 450 17.61 37.33 7.85
C HIS A 450 18.97 37.99 8.04
N TRP A 451 19.69 38.29 6.95
CA TRP A 451 21.06 38.80 7.01
C TRP A 451 21.19 40.09 7.83
N LYS A 452 20.24 41.03 7.66
CA LYS A 452 20.25 42.32 8.35
C LYS A 452 20.10 42.18 9.87
N GLU A 453 19.29 41.21 10.32
CA GLU A 453 19.03 40.95 11.74
C GLU A 453 20.14 40.12 12.39
N MET A 454 20.75 39.19 11.64
CA MET A 454 21.79 38.29 12.15
C MET A 454 23.18 38.92 12.18
N ARG A 455 23.49 39.84 11.25
CA ARG A 455 24.83 40.45 11.12
C ARG A 455 25.39 41.02 12.44
N PRO A 456 24.62 41.74 13.28
CA PRO A 456 25.12 42.26 14.56
C PRO A 456 25.59 41.17 15.54
N MET A 457 25.04 39.96 15.43
CA MET A 457 25.27 38.84 16.37
C MET A 457 26.10 37.72 15.75
N MET A 458 26.71 37.95 14.59
CA MET A 458 27.36 36.90 13.80
C MET A 458 28.48 36.17 14.54
N LYS A 459 29.23 36.88 15.39
CA LYS A 459 30.27 36.28 16.25
C LYS A 459 29.66 35.24 17.19
N SER A 460 28.55 35.59 17.84
CA SER A 460 27.85 34.70 18.77
C SER A 460 27.21 33.53 18.05
N ILE A 461 26.53 33.80 16.92
CA ILE A 461 25.92 32.75 16.09
C ILE A 461 26.98 31.74 15.65
N LEU A 462 28.09 32.21 15.07
CA LEU A 462 29.14 31.32 14.56
C LEU A 462 29.82 30.52 15.69
N SER A 463 30.12 31.16 16.83
CA SER A 463 30.72 30.49 17.99
C SER A 463 29.81 29.39 18.55
N VAL A 464 28.53 29.72 18.78
CA VAL A 464 27.56 28.76 19.33
C VAL A 464 27.30 27.62 18.35
N THR A 465 27.08 27.92 17.06
CA THR A 465 26.89 26.89 16.03
C THR A 465 28.12 25.98 15.90
N LEU A 466 29.33 26.52 15.92
CA LEU A 466 30.56 25.72 15.83
C LEU A 466 30.67 24.72 16.99
N TRP A 467 30.54 25.20 18.23
CA TRP A 467 30.68 24.35 19.41
C TRP A 467 29.54 23.33 19.56
N LEU A 468 28.30 23.71 19.24
CA LEU A 468 27.19 22.75 19.15
C LEU A 468 27.50 21.66 18.13
N THR A 469 27.90 22.03 16.92
CA THR A 469 28.20 21.07 15.85
C THR A 469 29.33 20.13 16.25
N VAL A 470 30.47 20.65 16.73
CA VAL A 470 31.65 19.83 17.08
C VAL A 470 31.33 18.87 18.22
N VAL A 471 30.70 19.36 19.29
CA VAL A 471 30.42 18.53 20.47
C VAL A 471 29.37 17.47 20.15
N GLU A 472 28.27 17.83 19.50
CA GLU A 472 27.22 16.87 19.12
C GLU A 472 27.72 15.85 18.10
N TYR A 473 28.53 16.27 17.12
CA TYR A 473 29.09 15.36 16.13
C TYR A 473 30.00 14.31 16.78
N ILE A 474 30.91 14.72 17.66
CA ILE A 474 31.83 13.82 18.36
C ILE A 474 31.07 12.91 19.33
N VAL A 475 30.22 13.47 20.20
CA VAL A 475 29.47 12.69 21.20
C VAL A 475 28.49 11.75 20.51
N GLY A 476 27.82 12.19 19.46
CA GLY A 476 26.88 11.37 18.69
C GLY A 476 27.55 10.21 17.99
N THR A 477 28.66 10.47 17.30
CA THR A 477 29.48 9.42 16.66
C THR A 477 29.97 8.40 17.70
N LEU A 478 30.53 8.88 18.82
CA LEU A 478 31.02 8.00 19.89
C LEU A 478 29.89 7.18 20.51
N THR A 479 28.71 7.76 20.69
CA THR A 479 27.55 7.06 21.27
C THR A 479 27.16 5.87 20.40
N ILE A 480 27.06 6.03 19.09
CA ILE A 480 26.73 4.92 18.19
C ILE A 480 27.87 3.92 18.09
N ALA A 481 29.12 4.38 18.02
CA ALA A 481 30.28 3.47 17.99
C ALA A 481 30.34 2.56 19.23
N VAL A 482 30.07 3.11 20.43
CA VAL A 482 30.03 2.33 21.67
C VAL A 482 28.79 1.43 21.75
N LEU A 483 27.64 1.90 21.25
CA LEU A 483 26.40 1.14 21.28
C LEU A 483 26.27 0.13 20.12
N ALA A 484 27.19 0.11 19.16
CA ALA A 484 27.12 -0.73 17.96
C ALA A 484 26.89 -2.21 18.30
N GLY A 485 27.54 -2.72 19.36
CA GLY A 485 27.34 -4.11 19.81
C GLY A 485 25.95 -4.43 20.37
N TYR A 486 25.14 -3.43 20.70
CA TYR A 486 23.77 -3.58 21.20
C TYR A 486 22.70 -3.29 20.12
N ILE A 487 23.12 -2.93 18.90
CA ILE A 487 22.23 -2.55 17.82
C ILE A 487 22.19 -3.71 16.82
N ASP A 488 21.06 -4.42 16.74
CA ASP A 488 20.90 -5.64 15.92
C ASP A 488 21.50 -5.49 14.50
N PHE A 489 21.20 -4.41 13.78
CA PHE A 489 21.68 -4.22 12.40
C PHE A 489 23.16 -3.80 12.27
N LEU A 490 23.83 -3.45 13.38
CA LEU A 490 25.26 -3.11 13.41
C LEU A 490 26.14 -4.24 13.98
N GLN A 491 25.53 -5.30 14.52
CA GLN A 491 26.29 -6.44 15.05
C GLN A 491 27.01 -7.18 13.93
N ASP A 492 26.38 -7.31 12.77
CA ASP A 492 26.94 -8.04 11.63
C ASP A 492 27.78 -7.16 10.69
N THR A 493 27.97 -5.86 10.98
CA THR A 493 28.74 -4.97 10.09
C THR A 493 30.24 -4.97 10.39
N THR A 494 31.06 -4.67 9.36
CA THR A 494 32.52 -4.53 9.51
C THR A 494 32.88 -3.30 10.36
N ASP A 495 34.06 -3.28 10.97
CA ASP A 495 34.47 -2.13 11.80
C ASP A 495 34.48 -0.81 11.02
N SER A 496 34.90 -0.82 9.75
CA SER A 496 34.85 0.35 8.86
C SER A 496 33.42 0.86 8.63
N GLU A 497 32.47 -0.05 8.43
CA GLU A 497 31.05 0.29 8.25
C GLU A 497 30.44 0.86 9.52
N ARG A 498 30.75 0.25 10.67
CA ARG A 498 30.29 0.74 11.98
C ARG A 498 30.72 2.20 12.18
N TYR A 499 31.96 2.54 11.86
CA TYR A 499 32.43 3.92 11.94
C TYR A 499 31.75 4.84 10.92
N ALA A 500 31.53 4.40 9.69
CA ALA A 500 30.84 5.19 8.68
C ALA A 500 29.39 5.51 9.10
N ILE A 501 28.65 4.51 9.57
CA ILE A 501 27.27 4.68 10.07
C ILE A 501 27.25 5.56 11.32
N ALA A 502 28.22 5.40 12.22
CA ALA A 502 28.36 6.24 13.41
C ALA A 502 28.60 7.71 13.06
N LEU A 503 29.44 8.00 12.06
CA LEU A 503 29.71 9.36 11.58
C LEU A 503 28.45 10.01 10.98
N LEU A 504 27.69 9.26 10.17
CA LEU A 504 26.39 9.70 9.67
C LEU A 504 25.40 9.98 10.81
N ALA A 505 25.33 9.13 11.84
CA ALA A 505 24.49 9.37 13.00
C ALA A 505 24.92 10.63 13.77
N GLY A 506 26.22 10.82 13.99
CA GLY A 506 26.78 12.04 14.57
C GLY A 506 26.37 13.27 13.78
N CYS A 507 26.42 13.23 12.46
CA CYS A 507 25.90 14.28 11.59
C CYS A 507 24.40 14.53 11.82
N MET A 508 23.57 13.48 11.87
CA MET A 508 22.12 13.63 12.08
C MET A 508 21.77 14.23 13.44
N MET A 509 22.60 14.01 14.47
CA MET A 509 22.37 14.56 15.81
C MET A 509 22.56 16.09 15.87
N THR A 510 23.35 16.68 14.96
CA THR A 510 23.59 18.13 14.90
C THR A 510 22.40 18.94 14.34
N ALA A 511 21.43 18.27 13.71
CA ALA A 511 20.30 18.90 13.05
C ALA A 511 19.25 19.41 14.03
N ARG A 512 18.54 20.49 13.67
CA ARG A 512 17.55 21.17 14.53
C ARG A 512 16.29 21.56 13.76
N SER A 513 15.34 22.22 14.42
CA SER A 513 14.07 22.64 13.80
C SER A 513 13.77 24.13 13.98
N PRO A 514 14.05 24.98 12.96
CA PRO A 514 13.69 26.40 13.01
C PRO A 514 12.18 26.63 12.98
N SER A 515 11.42 25.76 12.31
CA SER A 515 9.96 25.84 12.25
C SER A 515 9.30 25.59 13.61
N SER A 516 9.78 24.59 14.37
CA SER A 516 9.30 24.33 15.73
C SER A 516 9.69 25.45 16.68
N ALA A 517 10.91 25.97 16.56
CA ALA A 517 11.37 27.09 17.37
C ALA A 517 10.52 28.35 17.13
N LEU A 518 10.28 28.69 15.85
CA LEU A 518 9.46 29.85 15.48
C LEU A 518 8.01 29.73 15.99
N ALA A 519 7.41 28.54 15.90
CA ALA A 519 6.05 28.33 16.39
C ALA A 519 5.93 28.64 17.89
N VAL A 520 6.91 28.19 18.69
CA VAL A 520 6.94 28.51 20.13
C VAL A 520 7.18 30.00 20.37
N ILE A 521 8.11 30.62 19.64
CA ILE A 521 8.42 32.05 19.75
C ILE A 521 7.20 32.92 19.41
N GLU A 522 6.48 32.60 18.33
CA GLU A 522 5.23 33.30 17.95
C GLU A 522 4.13 33.07 18.98
N GLU A 523 4.00 31.85 19.51
CA GLU A 523 3.00 31.51 20.55
C GLU A 523 3.27 32.27 21.86
N THR A 524 4.53 32.35 22.28
CA THR A 524 4.95 33.07 23.49
C THR A 524 5.07 34.56 23.29
N LYS A 525 4.94 35.04 22.04
CA LYS A 525 5.23 36.43 21.62
C LYS A 525 6.59 36.89 22.14
N SER A 526 7.58 36.01 22.05
CA SER A 526 8.92 36.25 22.58
C SER A 526 9.73 37.15 21.66
N HIS A 527 10.36 38.16 22.24
CA HIS A 527 11.26 39.07 21.53
C HIS A 527 12.41 39.46 22.45
N GLY A 528 13.64 39.40 21.92
CA GLY A 528 14.84 39.75 22.67
C GLY A 528 16.10 39.22 22.00
N HIS A 529 17.26 39.59 22.55
CA HIS A 529 18.57 39.15 22.05
C HIS A 529 18.71 37.63 22.13
N PHE A 530 18.28 37.01 23.23
CA PHE A 530 18.36 35.57 23.41
C PHE A 530 17.48 34.82 22.40
N THR A 531 16.24 35.26 22.21
CA THR A 531 15.31 34.71 21.22
C THR A 531 15.88 34.78 19.80
N MET A 532 16.46 35.92 19.43
CA MET A 532 17.09 36.10 18.12
C MET A 532 18.33 35.22 17.95
N LEU A 533 19.16 35.08 18.99
CA LEU A 533 20.32 34.19 18.97
C LEU A 533 19.91 32.73 18.77
N VAL A 534 18.93 32.26 19.55
CA VAL A 534 18.39 30.89 19.45
C VAL A 534 17.88 30.63 18.05
N PHE A 535 17.06 31.53 17.52
CA PHE A 535 16.48 31.40 16.20
C PHE A 535 17.57 31.37 15.11
N ALA A 536 18.51 32.31 15.15
CA ALA A 536 19.60 32.43 14.19
C ALA A 536 20.55 31.22 14.21
N VAL A 537 20.93 30.74 15.40
CA VAL A 537 21.77 29.54 15.57
C VAL A 537 21.05 28.31 15.01
N THR A 538 19.75 28.16 15.28
CA THR A 538 18.96 27.03 14.79
C THR A 538 18.93 26.98 13.27
N VAL A 539 18.71 28.13 12.62
CA VAL A 539 18.71 28.23 11.15
C VAL A 539 20.12 28.00 10.57
N MET A 540 21.17 28.51 11.22
CA MET A 540 22.55 28.31 10.77
C MET A 540 22.98 26.84 10.87
N CYS A 541 22.50 26.10 11.88
CA CYS A 541 22.78 24.66 12.02
C CYS A 541 22.24 23.86 10.83
N ASP A 542 21.06 24.18 10.29
CA ASP A 542 20.52 23.48 9.12
C ASP A 542 21.44 23.59 7.89
N VAL A 543 22.08 24.75 7.70
CA VAL A 543 23.09 24.94 6.62
C VAL A 543 24.31 24.06 6.87
N VAL A 544 24.82 24.05 8.10
CA VAL A 544 26.00 23.27 8.49
C VAL A 544 25.72 21.77 8.32
N VAL A 545 24.54 21.29 8.72
CA VAL A 545 24.15 19.88 8.61
C VAL A 545 24.13 19.41 7.16
N ILE A 546 23.61 20.20 6.22
CA ILE A 546 23.58 19.81 4.80
C ILE A 546 25.01 19.67 4.26
N CYS A 547 25.91 20.60 4.57
CA CYS A 547 27.32 20.49 4.18
C CYS A 547 28.01 19.29 4.85
N LEU A 548 27.79 19.11 6.15
CA LEU A 548 28.37 18.03 6.94
C LEU A 548 27.86 16.66 6.47
N PHE A 549 26.60 16.56 6.06
CA PHE A 549 25.99 15.35 5.53
C PHE A 549 26.69 14.91 4.23
N ASN A 550 26.93 15.82 3.31
CA ASN A 550 27.62 15.51 2.05
C ASN A 550 29.07 15.07 2.28
N ILE A 551 29.77 15.68 3.24
CA ILE A 551 31.11 15.24 3.66
C ILE A 551 31.04 13.83 4.25
N ASN A 552 30.08 13.56 5.12
CA ASN A 552 29.88 12.24 5.72
C ASN A 552 29.49 11.18 4.68
N ASN A 553 28.70 11.55 3.67
CA ASN A 553 28.34 10.66 2.58
C ASN A 553 29.57 10.27 1.76
N MET A 554 30.42 11.25 1.38
CA MET A 554 31.70 10.97 0.71
C MET A 554 32.61 10.04 1.53
N ILE A 555 32.71 10.29 2.85
CA ILE A 555 33.48 9.45 3.75
C ILE A 555 32.89 8.04 3.81
N THR A 556 31.57 7.92 3.92
CA THR A 556 30.85 6.64 3.97
C THR A 556 31.07 5.84 2.69
N GLU A 557 30.92 6.47 1.52
CA GLU A 557 31.20 5.83 0.22
C GLU A 557 32.65 5.35 0.11
N SER A 558 33.60 6.09 0.66
CA SER A 558 35.02 5.69 0.70
C SER A 558 35.24 4.47 1.60
N PHE A 559 34.62 4.43 2.78
CA PHE A 559 34.68 3.27 3.68
C PHE A 559 34.02 2.03 3.07
N LEU A 560 32.89 2.20 2.36
CA LEU A 560 32.16 1.09 1.75
C LEU A 560 32.83 0.54 0.49
N SER A 561 33.42 1.41 -0.34
CA SER A 561 33.99 1.03 -1.64
C SER A 561 35.43 0.51 -1.56
N GLU A 562 36.05 0.44 -0.38
CA GLU A 562 37.49 0.16 -0.17
C GLU A 562 38.47 1.07 -0.94
N LYS A 563 37.93 2.06 -1.67
CA LYS A 563 38.69 3.10 -2.36
C LYS A 563 38.95 4.22 -1.35
N GLY A 564 40.21 4.46 -1.05
CA GLY A 564 40.61 5.59 -0.21
C GLY A 564 40.10 6.93 -0.77
N ILE A 565 39.95 7.93 0.09
CA ILE A 565 39.49 9.27 -0.30
C ILE A 565 40.52 9.87 -1.27
N SER A 566 40.19 9.85 -2.56
CA SER A 566 41.03 10.49 -3.56
C SER A 566 40.95 12.01 -3.43
N PHE A 567 42.05 12.71 -3.70
CA PHE A 567 42.05 14.18 -3.80
C PHE A 567 41.01 14.67 -4.82
N GLY A 568 40.78 13.89 -5.89
CA GLY A 568 39.73 14.14 -6.87
C GLY A 568 38.32 14.17 -6.28
N ALA A 569 37.97 13.20 -5.41
CA ALA A 569 36.66 13.15 -4.75
C ALA A 569 36.42 14.37 -3.85
N PHE A 570 37.44 14.80 -3.11
CA PHE A 570 37.35 16.01 -2.29
C PHE A 570 37.14 17.28 -3.14
N VAL A 571 37.88 17.43 -4.23
CA VAL A 571 37.72 18.56 -5.17
C VAL A 571 36.34 18.53 -5.83
N GLN A 572 35.85 17.35 -6.20
CA GLN A 572 34.51 17.17 -6.76
C GLN A 572 33.42 17.58 -5.77
N LEU A 573 33.53 17.18 -4.49
CA LEU A 573 32.59 17.60 -3.44
C LEU A 573 32.61 19.12 -3.24
N LEU A 574 33.80 19.73 -3.19
CA LEU A 574 33.93 21.18 -3.05
C LEU A 574 33.31 21.91 -4.26
N LEU A 575 33.54 21.40 -5.47
CA LEU A 575 32.95 21.93 -6.69
C LEU A 575 31.43 21.78 -6.68
N GLN A 576 30.90 20.63 -6.27
CA GLN A 576 29.46 20.36 -6.13
C GLN A 576 28.81 21.37 -5.16
N LEU A 577 29.38 21.57 -3.97
CA LEU A 577 28.84 22.54 -2.99
C LEU A 577 28.90 23.98 -3.54
N CYS A 578 30.02 24.38 -4.14
CA CYS A 578 30.18 25.71 -4.75
C CYS A 578 29.20 25.94 -5.91
N CYS A 579 29.04 24.98 -6.82
CA CYS A 579 28.08 25.02 -7.92
C CYS A 579 26.65 25.12 -7.39
N SER A 580 26.31 24.37 -6.35
CA SER A 580 24.98 24.38 -5.73
C SER A 580 24.65 25.74 -5.10
N VAL A 581 25.60 26.33 -4.37
CA VAL A 581 25.46 27.70 -3.85
C VAL A 581 25.32 28.71 -4.99
N GLY A 582 26.18 28.64 -6.01
CA GLY A 582 26.13 29.53 -7.17
C GLY A 582 24.80 29.46 -7.92
N MET A 583 24.30 28.25 -8.18
CA MET A 583 22.98 28.03 -8.80
C MET A 583 21.85 28.54 -7.92
N GLY A 584 21.87 28.27 -6.62
CA GLY A 584 20.88 28.81 -5.68
C GLY A 584 20.85 30.35 -5.65
N LEU A 585 22.01 31.01 -5.75
CA LEU A 585 22.10 32.47 -5.86
C LEU A 585 21.42 33.00 -7.12
N VAL A 586 21.71 32.38 -8.28
CA VAL A 586 21.13 32.78 -9.57
C VAL A 586 19.63 32.52 -9.59
N LEU A 587 19.23 31.28 -9.29
CA LEU A 587 17.83 30.86 -9.30
C LEU A 587 16.97 31.62 -8.29
N GLY A 588 17.49 31.85 -7.08
CA GLY A 588 16.83 32.66 -6.06
C GLY A 588 16.59 34.11 -6.51
N LYS A 589 17.55 34.73 -7.22
CA LYS A 589 17.34 36.07 -7.80
C LYS A 589 16.28 36.06 -8.89
N VAL A 590 16.36 35.13 -9.84
CA VAL A 590 15.39 35.04 -10.95
C VAL A 590 13.99 34.78 -10.42
N MET A 591 13.82 33.81 -9.52
CA MET A 591 12.52 33.49 -8.93
C MET A 591 12.02 34.57 -7.98
N GLY A 592 12.90 35.22 -7.22
CA GLY A 592 12.54 36.39 -6.41
C GLY A 592 11.97 37.50 -7.28
N CYS A 593 12.59 37.76 -8.44
CA CYS A 593 12.08 38.73 -9.41
C CYS A 593 10.74 38.33 -10.02
N ILE A 594 10.48 37.04 -10.28
CA ILE A 594 9.22 36.58 -10.89
C ILE A 594 8.08 36.48 -9.85
N ILE A 595 8.33 35.75 -8.76
CA ILE A 595 7.32 35.41 -7.75
C ILE A 595 6.97 36.63 -6.88
N LEU A 596 7.97 37.43 -6.49
CA LEU A 596 7.76 38.59 -5.61
C LEU A 596 7.52 39.88 -6.39
N TRP A 597 7.28 39.76 -7.70
CA TRP A 597 6.78 40.89 -8.48
C TRP A 597 5.34 41.20 -8.09
N ARG A 598 5.13 42.46 -7.68
CA ARG A 598 3.84 43.01 -7.34
C ARG A 598 3.36 43.98 -8.42
N HIS A 599 2.20 43.70 -9.02
CA HIS A 599 1.49 44.68 -9.85
C HIS A 599 0.74 45.67 -8.95
N ALA A 600 1.13 46.95 -9.00
CA ALA A 600 0.62 48.01 -8.14
C ALA A 600 -0.91 48.25 -8.24
N LYS A 601 -1.58 47.74 -9.29
CA LYS A 601 -3.01 47.98 -9.56
C LYS A 601 -3.95 46.88 -9.02
N ILE A 602 -3.43 45.78 -8.48
CA ILE A 602 -4.26 44.64 -8.05
C ILE A 602 -4.55 44.76 -6.54
N LYS A 603 -5.83 44.95 -6.18
CA LYS A 603 -6.29 45.00 -4.78
C LYS A 603 -6.20 43.64 -4.10
N ARG A 604 -5.73 43.57 -2.84
CA ARG A 604 -5.53 42.33 -2.05
C ARG A 604 -6.80 41.48 -1.85
N LYS A 605 -7.99 42.09 -1.86
CA LYS A 605 -9.29 41.39 -1.72
C LYS A 605 -9.89 40.93 -3.06
N SER A 606 -9.27 41.28 -4.19
CA SER A 606 -9.76 40.86 -5.51
C SER A 606 -9.62 39.35 -5.69
N VAL A 607 -10.60 38.72 -6.34
CA VAL A 607 -10.51 37.32 -6.82
C VAL A 607 -9.24 37.13 -7.65
N LEU A 608 -8.82 38.15 -8.41
CA LEU A 608 -7.59 38.14 -9.20
C LEU A 608 -6.33 38.02 -8.32
N TYR A 609 -6.30 38.66 -7.15
CA TYR A 609 -5.18 38.54 -6.22
C TYR A 609 -5.12 37.13 -5.62
N VAL A 610 -6.27 36.57 -5.24
CA VAL A 610 -6.35 35.20 -4.72
C VAL A 610 -5.87 34.19 -5.78
N ALA A 611 -6.34 34.32 -7.03
CA ALA A 611 -5.91 33.48 -8.14
C ALA A 611 -4.39 33.64 -8.40
N GLN A 612 -3.87 34.87 -8.38
CA GLN A 612 -2.44 35.13 -8.53
C GLN A 612 -1.62 34.52 -7.37
N GLN A 613 -2.13 34.55 -6.14
CA GLN A 613 -1.47 33.91 -4.99
C GLN A 613 -1.41 32.40 -5.14
N VAL A 614 -2.50 31.75 -5.56
CA VAL A 614 -2.52 30.30 -5.83
C VAL A 614 -1.55 29.94 -6.96
N LEU A 615 -1.50 30.74 -8.03
CA LEU A 615 -0.55 30.54 -9.12
C LEU A 615 0.91 30.69 -8.65
N LYS A 616 1.21 31.71 -7.83
CA LYS A 616 2.53 31.90 -7.22
C LYS A 616 2.92 30.74 -6.32
N GLN A 617 1.97 30.18 -5.56
CA GLN A 617 2.19 29.00 -4.72
C GLN A 617 2.52 27.76 -5.57
N ALA A 618 1.75 27.51 -6.63
CA ALA A 618 2.01 26.42 -7.56
C ALA A 618 3.38 26.59 -8.23
N LEU A 619 3.73 27.81 -8.65
CA LEU A 619 5.02 28.13 -9.25
C LEU A 619 6.18 27.91 -8.27
N LEU A 620 6.02 28.26 -6.99
CA LEU A 620 7.03 28.03 -5.97
C LEU A 620 7.29 26.52 -5.76
N LEU A 621 6.23 25.72 -5.68
CA LEU A 621 6.34 24.26 -5.57
C LEU A 621 6.98 23.65 -6.82
N LEU A 622 6.53 24.05 -8.02
CA LEU A 622 7.10 23.63 -9.29
C LEU A 622 8.59 23.97 -9.38
N PHE A 623 8.97 25.19 -8.98
CA PHE A 623 10.36 25.62 -8.93
C PHE A 623 11.21 24.73 -8.03
N GLY A 624 10.71 24.42 -6.82
CA GLY A 624 11.38 23.50 -5.91
C GLY A 624 11.58 22.10 -6.51
N TRP A 625 10.54 21.55 -7.12
CA TRP A 625 10.61 20.26 -7.81
C TRP A 625 11.58 20.25 -8.99
N MET A 626 11.60 21.32 -9.80
CA MET A 626 12.52 21.45 -10.93
C MET A 626 13.99 21.43 -10.49
N ILE A 627 14.31 22.00 -9.31
CA ILE A 627 15.68 21.90 -8.75
C ILE A 627 16.05 20.42 -8.51
N PHE A 628 15.17 19.64 -7.90
CA PHE A 628 15.40 18.20 -7.69
C PHE A 628 15.50 17.43 -9.00
N ALA A 629 14.58 17.66 -9.95
CA ALA A 629 14.60 17.02 -11.26
C ALA A 629 15.91 17.30 -12.03
N ILE A 630 16.36 18.56 -12.06
CA ILE A 630 17.65 18.94 -12.67
C ILE A 630 18.81 18.28 -11.93
N SER A 631 18.73 18.17 -10.61
CA SER A 631 19.75 17.50 -9.80
C SER A 631 19.92 16.03 -10.18
N HIS A 632 18.83 15.32 -10.43
CA HIS A 632 18.88 13.93 -10.88
C HIS A 632 19.53 13.80 -12.27
N LEU A 633 19.25 14.74 -13.17
CA LEU A 633 19.85 14.76 -14.52
C LEU A 633 21.33 15.18 -14.53
N THR A 634 21.78 15.89 -13.49
CA THR A 634 23.14 16.44 -13.39
C THR A 634 23.92 15.81 -12.24
N HIS A 635 23.51 14.65 -11.74
CA HIS A 635 24.22 13.92 -10.70
C HIS A 635 25.67 13.63 -11.16
N PRO A 636 26.71 13.84 -10.34
CA PRO A 636 26.73 14.25 -8.93
C PRO A 636 27.02 15.75 -8.70
N TYR A 637 26.83 16.63 -9.69
CA TYR A 637 27.37 18.00 -9.66
C TYR A 637 26.54 19.03 -8.88
N MET A 638 25.33 18.67 -8.43
CA MET A 638 24.42 19.59 -7.74
C MET A 638 23.77 18.94 -6.52
N GLU A 639 23.68 19.71 -5.43
CA GLU A 639 22.99 19.36 -4.18
C GLU A 639 21.67 20.15 -4.09
N PRO A 640 20.51 19.52 -4.28
CA PRO A 640 19.25 20.23 -4.51
C PRO A 640 18.72 20.91 -3.25
N LEU A 641 18.89 20.30 -2.08
CA LEU A 641 18.50 20.88 -0.79
C LEU A 641 19.25 22.19 -0.51
N LEU A 642 20.57 22.22 -0.79
CA LEU A 642 21.40 23.41 -0.63
C LEU A 642 20.98 24.51 -1.63
N CYS A 643 20.71 24.14 -2.89
CA CYS A 643 20.17 25.06 -3.89
C CYS A 643 18.85 25.71 -3.44
N CYS A 644 17.90 24.93 -2.91
CA CYS A 644 16.62 25.42 -2.39
C CYS A 644 16.80 26.36 -1.19
N LEU A 645 17.68 26.01 -0.25
CA LEU A 645 17.97 26.83 0.92
C LEU A 645 18.59 28.17 0.51
N VAL A 646 19.62 28.16 -0.33
CA VAL A 646 20.25 29.40 -0.81
C VAL A 646 19.26 30.24 -1.61
N SER A 647 18.42 29.61 -2.44
CA SER A 647 17.36 30.31 -3.19
C SER A 647 16.38 31.01 -2.24
N GLY A 648 15.92 30.34 -1.19
CA GLY A 648 15.02 30.93 -0.19
C GLY A 648 15.64 32.11 0.55
N ALA A 649 16.93 32.00 0.91
CA ALA A 649 17.68 33.07 1.56
C ALA A 649 17.82 34.29 0.63
N VAL A 650 18.11 34.08 -0.64
CA VAL A 650 18.24 35.14 -1.65
C VAL A 650 16.91 35.82 -1.90
N MET A 651 15.82 35.06 -2.06
CA MET A 651 14.49 35.62 -2.24
C MET A 651 14.07 36.49 -1.06
N TRP A 652 14.43 36.11 0.17
CA TRP A 652 14.13 36.95 1.34
C TRP A 652 15.01 38.19 1.44
N ASN A 653 16.33 38.07 1.21
CA ASN A 653 17.25 39.18 1.47
C ASN A 653 17.42 40.16 0.30
N CYS A 654 17.20 39.72 -0.94
CA CYS A 654 17.44 40.53 -2.14
C CYS A 654 16.16 41.11 -2.75
N SER A 655 14.98 40.57 -2.43
CA SER A 655 13.74 41.05 -3.04
C SER A 655 13.15 42.27 -2.33
N PRO A 656 12.44 43.17 -3.06
CA PRO A 656 11.90 44.39 -2.45
C PRO A 656 10.67 44.14 -1.57
N HIS A 657 9.99 43.00 -1.72
CA HIS A 657 8.74 42.65 -1.01
C HIS A 657 8.85 41.27 -0.34
N PRO A 658 9.78 41.06 0.62
CA PRO A 658 10.03 39.74 1.21
C PRO A 658 8.83 39.18 2.01
N GLU A 659 7.98 40.04 2.56
CA GLU A 659 6.76 39.64 3.26
C GLU A 659 5.81 38.81 2.37
N GLU A 660 5.80 39.05 1.05
CA GLU A 660 4.98 38.28 0.13
C GLU A 660 5.43 36.81 0.07
N LEU A 661 6.74 36.54 0.18
CA LEU A 661 7.27 35.18 0.30
C LEU A 661 6.78 34.52 1.58
N GLY A 662 6.81 35.25 2.70
CA GLY A 662 6.33 34.76 3.99
C GLY A 662 4.87 34.34 3.96
N ILE A 663 4.01 35.14 3.30
CA ILE A 663 2.58 34.83 3.15
C ILE A 663 2.36 33.57 2.28
N LEU A 664 3.11 33.45 1.17
CA LEU A 664 3.03 32.29 0.27
C LEU A 664 3.44 31.01 0.99
N LEU A 665 4.58 31.03 1.69
CA LEU A 665 5.09 29.88 2.45
C LEU A 665 4.14 29.48 3.58
N LYS A 666 3.65 30.44 4.38
CA LYS A 666 2.73 30.17 5.49
C LYS A 666 1.44 29.47 5.03
N LYS A 667 0.91 29.84 3.86
CA LYS A 667 -0.28 29.20 3.28
C LYS A 667 0.00 27.80 2.74
N LEU A 668 1.20 27.55 2.22
CA LEU A 668 1.63 26.23 1.71
C LEU A 668 1.98 25.24 2.82
N ALA A 669 2.42 25.73 3.98
CA ALA A 669 2.87 24.90 5.11
C ALA A 669 1.91 23.75 5.46
N GLY A 670 0.60 24.04 5.53
CA GLY A 670 -0.41 23.03 5.88
C GLY A 670 -0.44 21.85 4.90
N LEU A 671 -0.43 22.14 3.60
CA LEU A 671 -0.45 21.11 2.55
C LEU A 671 0.84 20.29 2.57
N VAL A 672 1.99 20.96 2.65
CA VAL A 672 3.29 20.29 2.57
C VAL A 672 3.56 19.43 3.81
N TYR A 673 3.26 19.94 5.01
CA TYR A 673 3.49 19.18 6.25
C TYR A 673 2.59 17.95 6.34
N VAL A 674 1.31 18.05 5.94
CA VAL A 674 0.43 16.88 5.88
C VAL A 674 1.05 15.82 4.96
N SER A 675 1.46 16.18 3.75
CA SER A 675 2.01 15.23 2.80
C SER A 675 3.31 14.59 3.28
N PHE A 676 4.30 15.41 3.63
CA PHE A 676 5.65 14.96 4.02
C PHE A 676 5.65 14.06 5.24
N PHE A 677 5.00 14.49 6.33
CA PHE A 677 5.05 13.74 7.58
C PHE A 677 4.18 12.48 7.53
N THR A 678 3.14 12.46 6.71
CA THR A 678 2.35 11.25 6.48
C THR A 678 3.15 10.22 5.68
N ILE A 679 3.85 10.62 4.61
CA ILE A 679 4.73 9.70 3.87
C ILE A 679 5.87 9.22 4.76
N THR A 680 6.50 10.13 5.51
CA THR A 680 7.56 9.77 6.48
C THR A 680 7.07 8.71 7.47
N GLY A 681 5.86 8.89 8.05
CA GLY A 681 5.26 7.90 8.94
C GLY A 681 4.98 6.56 8.27
N ALA A 682 4.51 6.58 7.01
CA ALA A 682 4.23 5.37 6.24
C ALA A 682 5.50 4.59 5.87
N THR A 683 6.66 5.24 5.85
CA THR A 683 7.96 4.60 5.54
C THR A 683 8.63 3.92 6.73
N LEU A 684 8.07 4.05 7.94
CA LEU A 684 8.66 3.49 9.16
C LEU A 684 8.47 1.98 9.26
N GLU A 685 9.55 1.29 9.59
CA GLU A 685 9.55 -0.14 9.88
C GLU A 685 9.20 -0.35 11.36
N LEU A 686 7.96 -0.75 11.66
CA LEU A 686 7.43 -0.73 13.04
C LEU A 686 8.12 -1.72 13.99
N ASP A 687 8.48 -2.88 13.49
CA ASP A 687 9.30 -3.88 14.20
C ASP A 687 10.62 -3.27 14.67
N MET A 688 11.24 -2.47 13.80
CA MET A 688 12.51 -1.81 14.07
C MET A 688 12.33 -0.57 14.93
N LEU A 689 11.23 0.15 14.78
CA LEU A 689 10.89 1.30 15.61
C LEU A 689 10.77 0.91 17.09
N VAL A 690 10.12 -0.23 17.37
CA VAL A 690 9.96 -0.72 18.75
C VAL A 690 11.32 -1.11 19.35
N LYS A 691 12.15 -1.83 18.59
CA LYS A 691 13.52 -2.20 19.01
C LYS A 691 14.40 -0.96 19.21
N ALA A 692 14.31 -0.01 18.29
CA ALA A 692 15.10 1.23 18.32
C ALA A 692 14.61 2.21 19.40
N MET A 693 13.39 2.09 19.94
CA MET A 693 12.84 3.07 20.88
C MET A 693 13.73 3.27 22.12
N MET A 694 14.22 2.18 22.72
CA MET A 694 15.11 2.27 23.89
C MET A 694 16.43 2.95 23.52
N LEU A 695 17.00 2.58 22.37
CA LEU A 695 18.21 3.19 21.83
C LEU A 695 18.00 4.68 21.52
N SER A 696 16.87 5.05 20.95
CA SER A 696 16.51 6.44 20.63
C SER A 696 16.38 7.31 21.88
N ILE A 697 15.86 6.77 22.98
CA ILE A 697 15.84 7.48 24.28
C ILE A 697 17.28 7.75 24.74
N VAL A 698 18.16 6.75 24.68
CA VAL A 698 19.58 6.92 25.06
C VAL A 698 20.24 7.97 24.17
N LEU A 699 20.05 7.89 22.85
CA LEU A 699 20.58 8.86 21.89
C LEU A 699 20.03 10.28 22.11
N SER A 700 18.74 10.41 22.44
CA SER A 700 18.14 11.70 22.79
C SER A 700 18.75 12.27 24.07
N LEU A 701 19.01 11.46 25.08
CA LEU A 701 19.65 11.90 26.32
C LEU A 701 21.10 12.31 26.11
N THR A 702 21.89 11.51 25.39
CA THR A 702 23.29 11.86 25.08
C THR A 702 23.36 13.13 24.23
N ARG A 703 22.41 13.32 23.29
CA ARG A 703 22.25 14.55 22.53
C ARG A 703 21.97 15.76 23.42
N ILE A 704 21.07 15.65 24.40
CA ILE A 704 20.79 16.77 25.33
C ILE A 704 22.05 17.15 26.11
N VAL A 705 22.84 16.18 26.57
CA VAL A 705 24.12 16.43 27.24
C VAL A 705 25.12 17.11 26.30
N ALA A 706 25.21 16.66 25.05
CA ALA A 706 26.07 17.27 24.05
C ALA A 706 25.68 18.72 23.75
N ILE A 707 24.37 19.00 23.61
CA ILE A 707 23.83 20.35 23.42
C ILE A 707 24.16 21.23 24.62
N PHE A 708 24.02 20.71 25.84
CA PHE A 708 24.39 21.44 27.07
C PHE A 708 25.84 21.90 27.06
N ILE A 709 26.77 20.97 26.77
CA ILE A 709 28.20 21.27 26.72
C ILE A 709 28.49 22.24 25.56
N GLY A 710 27.95 21.98 24.36
CA GLY A 710 28.18 22.78 23.17
C GLY A 710 27.65 24.21 23.29
N SER A 711 26.44 24.41 23.82
CA SER A 711 25.88 25.75 24.00
C SER A 711 26.64 26.55 25.07
N LEU A 712 27.09 25.88 26.13
CA LEU A 712 27.82 26.51 27.22
C LEU A 712 29.23 26.94 26.79
N LEU A 713 29.96 26.10 26.06
CA LEU A 713 31.26 26.45 25.47
C LEU A 713 31.09 27.55 24.42
N GLY A 714 30.10 27.41 23.54
CA GLY A 714 29.78 28.38 22.50
C GLY A 714 29.45 29.78 23.02
N GLY A 715 28.60 29.86 24.06
CA GLY A 715 28.22 31.11 24.71
C GLY A 715 29.39 31.76 25.44
N LYS A 716 30.21 30.98 26.15
CA LYS A 716 31.43 31.46 26.82
C LYS A 716 32.45 32.04 25.83
N CYS A 717 32.70 31.36 24.71
CA CYS A 717 33.62 31.84 23.67
C CYS A 717 33.09 33.08 22.93
N ALA A 718 31.77 33.20 22.79
CA ALA A 718 31.12 34.37 22.20
C ALA A 718 31.17 35.60 23.12
N GLY A 719 31.26 35.40 24.44
CA GLY A 719 31.11 36.45 25.45
C GLY A 719 29.66 36.77 25.75
N GLU A 720 28.75 35.80 25.57
CA GLU A 720 27.34 35.93 25.95
C GLU A 720 27.18 35.98 27.47
N ASP A 721 26.03 36.50 27.93
CA ASP A 721 25.72 36.52 29.36
C ASP A 721 25.77 35.10 29.94
N LYS A 722 26.36 34.98 31.14
CA LYS A 722 26.55 33.71 31.83
C LYS A 722 25.20 33.08 32.14
N GLU A 723 24.23 33.86 32.62
CA GLU A 723 22.91 33.34 32.96
C GLU A 723 22.21 32.76 31.72
N HIS A 724 22.25 33.47 30.60
CA HIS A 724 21.70 32.99 29.32
C HIS A 724 22.45 31.75 28.78
N SER A 725 23.78 31.73 28.86
CA SER A 725 24.60 30.63 28.35
C SER A 725 24.37 29.32 29.10
N HIS A 726 24.07 29.38 30.40
CA HIS A 726 23.79 28.20 31.23
C HIS A 726 22.43 27.54 30.93
N VAL A 727 21.48 28.31 30.37
CA VAL A 727 20.13 27.81 30.06
C VAL A 727 19.86 27.64 28.56
N ALA A 728 20.75 28.17 27.70
CA ALA A 728 20.61 28.16 26.23
C ALA A 728 20.35 26.77 25.63
N TRP A 729 20.90 25.71 26.23
CA TRP A 729 20.73 24.33 25.78
C TRP A 729 19.26 23.90 25.65
N MET A 730 18.39 24.39 26.54
CA MET A 730 16.96 24.08 26.54
C MET A 730 16.27 24.52 25.24
N ALA A 731 16.82 25.54 24.59
CA ALA A 731 16.28 26.12 23.37
C ALA A 731 16.63 25.32 22.11
N TYR A 732 17.65 24.47 22.17
CA TYR A 732 18.26 23.81 21.00
C TYR A 732 17.90 22.32 20.83
N VAL A 733 16.99 21.81 21.67
CA VAL A 733 16.62 20.38 21.68
C VAL A 733 15.74 19.99 20.49
N THR A 734 14.92 20.91 19.95
CA THR A 734 13.96 20.61 18.88
C THR A 734 14.63 20.10 17.60
N GLN A 735 14.00 19.13 16.93
CA GLN A 735 14.51 18.48 15.72
C GLN A 735 13.33 18.05 14.84
N ALA A 736 13.40 18.25 13.52
CA ALA A 736 12.28 17.91 12.63
C ALA A 736 12.71 17.76 11.15
N GLY A 737 12.13 18.58 10.26
CA GLY A 737 12.02 18.34 8.81
C GLY A 737 13.33 18.04 8.09
N VAL A 738 14.40 18.80 8.34
CA VAL A 738 15.69 18.57 7.66
C VAL A 738 16.28 17.21 8.04
N THR A 739 16.27 16.84 9.33
CA THR A 739 16.75 15.50 9.75
C THR A 739 15.95 14.38 9.11
N LEU A 740 14.61 14.49 9.11
CA LEU A 740 13.77 13.45 8.51
C LEU A 740 14.02 13.33 7.00
N GLY A 741 14.25 14.46 6.32
CA GLY A 741 14.64 14.47 4.92
C GLY A 741 15.98 13.78 4.65
N LEU A 742 17.00 14.08 5.45
CA LEU A 742 18.32 13.45 5.31
C LEU A 742 18.31 11.97 5.72
N ALA A 743 17.57 11.60 6.76
CA ALA A 743 17.35 10.20 7.14
C ALA A 743 16.69 9.41 6.00
N LYS A 744 15.70 10.02 5.34
CA LYS A 744 15.08 9.45 4.15
C LYS A 744 16.07 9.34 2.98
N GLN A 745 16.92 10.34 2.78
CA GLN A 745 17.98 10.29 1.77
C GLN A 745 18.95 9.13 2.04
N ILE A 746 19.35 8.89 3.29
CA ILE A 746 20.18 7.74 3.68
C ILE A 746 19.47 6.41 3.35
N GLN A 747 18.17 6.30 3.63
CA GLN A 747 17.38 5.11 3.27
C GLN A 747 17.38 4.85 1.74
N LEU A 748 17.42 5.91 0.93
CA LEU A 748 17.46 5.79 -0.53
C LEU A 748 18.88 5.53 -1.07
N LEU A 749 19.91 6.12 -0.45
CA LEU A 749 21.31 5.96 -0.83
C LEU A 749 21.86 4.58 -0.44
N TYR A 750 21.43 4.06 0.70
CA TYR A 750 21.93 2.81 1.29
C TYR A 750 20.77 1.82 1.51
N PRO A 751 20.26 1.18 0.45
CA PRO A 751 19.24 0.13 0.60
C PRO A 751 19.77 -0.96 1.55
N GLY A 752 18.94 -1.55 2.42
CA GLY A 752 19.42 -2.41 3.51
C GLY A 752 19.51 -1.65 4.83
N TRP A 753 20.72 -1.39 5.33
CA TRP A 753 20.91 -0.77 6.66
C TRP A 753 20.35 0.65 6.76
N GLY A 754 20.25 1.39 5.65
CA GLY A 754 19.71 2.75 5.64
C GLY A 754 18.26 2.84 6.09
N SER A 755 17.45 1.77 5.90
CA SER A 755 16.06 1.72 6.38
C SER A 755 15.99 1.63 7.91
N TYR A 756 16.82 0.76 8.49
CA TYR A 756 16.98 0.62 9.94
C TYR A 756 17.50 1.92 10.57
N PHE A 757 18.54 2.49 9.98
CA PHE A 757 19.11 3.76 10.40
C PHE A 757 18.07 4.89 10.36
N SER A 758 17.35 5.03 9.25
CA SER A 758 16.32 6.07 9.10
C SER A 758 15.23 5.93 10.16
N THR A 759 14.75 4.72 10.40
CA THR A 759 13.74 4.43 11.44
C THR A 759 14.25 4.81 12.84
N MET A 760 15.50 4.47 13.17
CA MET A 760 16.15 4.86 14.43
C MET A 760 16.23 6.39 14.59
N ILE A 761 16.67 7.10 13.55
CA ILE A 761 16.75 8.57 13.57
C ILE A 761 15.37 9.20 13.69
N VAL A 762 14.35 8.68 12.99
CA VAL A 762 12.97 9.19 13.12
C VAL A 762 12.46 9.03 14.55
N ALA A 763 12.75 7.91 15.22
CA ALA A 763 12.41 7.74 16.64
C ALA A 763 13.09 8.78 17.53
N VAL A 764 14.38 9.08 17.30
CA VAL A 764 15.09 10.18 18.00
C VAL A 764 14.41 11.52 17.76
N VAL A 765 13.99 11.81 16.52
CA VAL A 765 13.24 13.03 16.18
C VAL A 765 11.94 13.13 16.98
N ILE A 766 11.18 12.03 17.08
CA ILE A 766 9.92 11.99 17.85
C ILE A 766 10.17 12.32 19.33
N CYS A 767 11.17 11.70 19.96
CA CYS A 767 11.54 11.99 21.35
C CYS A 767 11.89 13.47 21.56
N ASN A 768 12.72 14.02 20.67
CA ASN A 768 13.18 15.41 20.75
C ASN A 768 12.04 16.42 20.47
N GLN A 769 11.05 16.04 19.67
CA GLN A 769 9.89 16.89 19.38
C GLN A 769 8.86 16.92 20.52
N ILE A 770 8.81 15.88 21.36
CA ILE A 770 7.99 15.88 22.58
C ILE A 770 8.63 16.77 23.66
N ILE A 771 9.95 16.67 23.83
CA ILE A 771 10.68 17.35 24.91
C ILE A 771 11.04 18.81 24.56
N GLY A 772 11.40 19.07 23.29
CA GLY A 772 11.98 20.35 22.87
C GLY A 772 11.07 21.56 23.01
N PRO A 773 9.83 21.58 22.46
CA PRO A 773 8.97 22.75 22.52
C PRO A 773 8.58 23.19 23.95
N PRO A 774 8.26 22.27 24.90
CA PRO A 774 8.08 22.64 26.31
C PRO A 774 9.32 23.29 26.94
N LEU A 775 10.52 22.75 26.70
CA LEU A 775 11.77 23.32 27.21
C LEU A 775 12.07 24.70 26.63
N LEU A 776 11.87 24.88 25.32
CA LEU A 776 12.03 26.17 24.66
C LEU A 776 11.05 27.21 25.26
N ARG A 777 9.78 26.83 25.45
CA ARG A 777 8.77 27.71 26.07
C ARG A 777 9.17 28.10 27.50
N TYR A 778 9.73 27.16 28.25
CA TYR A 778 10.20 27.41 29.61
C TYR A 778 11.37 28.40 29.63
N VAL A 779 12.42 28.16 28.85
CA VAL A 779 13.62 29.00 28.88
C VAL A 779 13.35 30.42 28.38
N LEU A 780 12.49 30.60 27.36
CA LEU A 780 12.11 31.93 26.89
C LEU A 780 11.39 32.75 27.99
N ARG A 781 10.61 32.09 28.86
CA ARG A 781 10.01 32.74 30.03
C ARG A 781 11.01 32.97 31.16
N HIS A 782 11.95 32.04 31.34
CA HIS A 782 12.97 32.12 32.37
C HIS A 782 13.93 33.30 32.13
N VAL A 783 14.34 33.50 30.87
CA VAL A 783 15.22 34.59 30.42
C VAL A 783 14.47 35.94 30.34
N GLY A 784 13.14 35.94 30.44
CA GLY A 784 12.34 37.17 30.39
C GLY A 784 12.02 37.69 28.99
N ASP A 785 12.49 36.99 27.94
CA ASP A 785 12.18 37.29 26.54
C ASP A 785 10.70 37.00 26.18
N ALA A 786 10.02 36.13 26.94
CA ALA A 786 8.58 35.88 26.82
C ALA A 786 7.79 36.68 27.88
N LYS A 787 6.67 37.29 27.47
CA LYS A 787 5.74 37.91 28.44
C LYS A 787 5.18 36.82 29.38
N LYS A 788 5.26 37.04 30.70
CA LYS A 788 4.55 36.20 31.69
C LYS A 788 3.06 36.24 31.37
N LYS A 789 2.45 35.07 31.18
CA LYS A 789 0.99 34.94 31.14
C LYS A 789 0.56 34.83 32.61
N GLU A 790 0.16 35.93 33.24
CA GLU A 790 -0.40 35.85 34.60
C GLU A 790 -1.68 34.99 34.54
N VAL A 791 -1.71 33.93 35.33
CA VAL A 791 -2.84 33.02 35.41
C VAL A 791 -3.91 33.69 36.26
N GLY A 792 -5.10 33.93 35.70
CA GLY A 792 -6.25 34.47 36.43
C GLY A 792 -6.47 35.98 36.33
N LYS A 793 -5.58 36.72 35.66
CA LYS A 793 -5.84 38.09 35.22
C LYS A 793 -5.99 38.10 33.70
N VAL A 794 -7.09 38.67 33.20
CA VAL A 794 -7.19 39.07 31.80
C VAL A 794 -6.26 40.27 31.64
N ASP A 795 -4.95 40.03 31.53
CA ASP A 795 -4.00 41.11 31.43
C ASP A 795 -4.06 41.77 30.06
N GLY A 796 -4.38 43.07 30.09
CA GLY A 796 -3.78 44.05 29.19
C GLY A 796 -4.65 44.55 28.05
N LEU A 797 -5.94 44.22 27.99
CA LEU A 797 -6.83 44.82 27.01
C LEU A 797 -7.19 46.24 27.45
N LYS A 798 -6.63 47.23 26.74
CA LYS A 798 -6.87 48.65 27.02
C LYS A 798 -7.89 49.22 26.05
N ALA A 799 -9.01 49.70 26.59
CA ALA A 799 -10.09 50.31 25.82
C ALA A 799 -10.10 51.82 26.05
N LEU A 800 -10.01 52.61 24.97
CA LEU A 800 -10.27 54.05 25.03
C LEU A 800 -11.74 54.30 24.71
N VAL A 801 -12.49 54.83 25.67
CA VAL A 801 -13.90 55.17 25.52
C VAL A 801 -14.03 56.67 25.31
N LEU A 802 -14.42 57.06 24.10
CA LEU A 802 -14.75 58.43 23.75
C LEU A 802 -16.24 58.64 24.01
N THR A 803 -16.61 59.55 24.92
CA THR A 803 -18.03 59.75 25.27
C THR A 803 -18.40 61.17 25.68
N ASN A 804 -19.61 61.61 25.36
CA ASN A 804 -20.23 62.82 25.92
C ASN A 804 -21.51 62.52 26.73
N ASN A 805 -21.81 61.23 26.97
CA ASN A 805 -23.03 60.78 27.61
C ASN A 805 -22.75 60.27 29.04
N PRO A 806 -23.44 60.79 30.07
CA PRO A 806 -23.33 60.27 31.44
C PRO A 806 -23.85 58.83 31.59
N CYS A 807 -24.73 58.34 30.71
CA CYS A 807 -25.27 56.97 30.75
C CYS A 807 -24.28 55.87 30.28
N SER A 808 -23.00 56.22 30.04
CA SER A 808 -21.95 55.28 29.61
C SER A 808 -21.35 54.45 30.76
N ASP A 809 -21.68 54.79 32.02
CA ASP A 809 -21.07 54.17 33.19
C ASP A 809 -21.43 52.67 33.33
N SER A 810 -22.60 52.23 32.87
CA SER A 810 -23.00 50.81 32.89
C SER A 810 -22.16 49.95 31.92
N ALA A 811 -21.93 50.43 30.70
CA ALA A 811 -21.10 49.71 29.72
C ALA A 811 -19.62 49.67 30.14
N MET A 812 -19.12 50.78 30.71
CA MET A 812 -17.75 50.83 31.24
C MET A 812 -17.57 49.94 32.46
N SER A 813 -18.52 49.96 33.40
CA SER A 813 -18.49 49.06 34.58
C SER A 813 -18.46 47.59 34.17
N ARG A 814 -19.21 47.20 33.13
CA ARG A 814 -19.19 45.83 32.59
C ARG A 814 -17.86 45.46 31.94
N LEU A 815 -17.21 46.40 31.23
CA LEU A 815 -15.87 46.18 30.68
C LEU A 815 -14.83 45.98 31.79
N GLU A 816 -14.89 46.81 32.84
CA GLU A 816 -14.04 46.69 34.02
C GLU A 816 -14.28 45.36 34.76
N MET A 817 -15.54 44.93 34.91
CA MET A 817 -15.89 43.61 35.47
C MET A 817 -15.34 42.45 34.61
N CYS A 818 -15.26 42.62 33.29
CA CYS A 818 -14.61 41.66 32.39
C CYS A 818 -13.07 41.78 32.36
N GLY A 819 -12.48 42.60 33.22
CA GLY A 819 -11.03 42.74 33.37
C GLY A 819 -10.35 43.69 32.37
N TRP A 820 -11.10 44.56 31.68
CA TRP A 820 -10.52 45.56 30.77
C TRP A 820 -9.98 46.78 31.53
N ASN A 821 -8.87 47.36 31.03
CA ASN A 821 -8.40 48.67 31.49
C ASN A 821 -9.05 49.75 30.63
N VAL A 822 -10.10 50.38 31.17
CA VAL A 822 -10.93 51.35 30.45
C VAL A 822 -10.45 52.77 30.76
N VAL A 823 -10.08 53.52 29.72
CA VAL A 823 -9.74 54.95 29.82
C VAL A 823 -10.87 55.77 29.21
N ARG A 824 -11.51 56.60 30.02
CA ARG A 824 -12.57 57.50 29.57
C ARG A 824 -11.98 58.85 29.13
N HIS A 825 -12.33 59.30 27.93
CA HIS A 825 -12.01 60.65 27.48
C HIS A 825 -13.29 61.39 27.03
N PRO A 826 -13.69 62.47 27.73
CA PRO A 826 -14.85 63.25 27.32
C PRO A 826 -14.53 64.09 26.09
N ILE A 827 -15.30 63.94 25.01
CA ILE A 827 -15.17 64.76 23.79
C ILE A 827 -16.44 65.58 23.61
N GLN A 828 -16.29 66.89 23.45
CA GLN A 828 -17.39 67.80 23.11
C GLN A 828 -17.26 68.23 21.65
N ILE A 829 -18.25 67.88 20.81
CA ILE A 829 -18.36 68.42 19.46
C ILE A 829 -19.42 69.52 19.48
N SER A 830 -19.04 70.72 19.04
CA SER A 830 -19.94 71.87 19.08
C SER A 830 -21.04 71.76 18.03
N SER A 831 -22.30 72.01 18.42
CA SER A 831 -23.47 71.87 17.53
C SER A 831 -23.51 72.88 16.36
N GLY A 832 -22.60 73.86 16.33
CA GLY A 832 -22.45 74.82 15.23
C GLY A 832 -21.75 74.25 13.98
N GLU A 833 -21.19 73.05 14.07
CA GLU A 833 -20.42 72.39 13.00
C GLU A 833 -21.25 71.34 12.23
N LEU A 834 -22.58 71.44 12.30
CA LEU A 834 -23.52 70.49 11.67
C LEU A 834 -23.69 70.69 10.15
N THR A 835 -23.07 71.72 9.57
CA THR A 835 -23.19 72.08 8.14
C THR A 835 -21.85 72.13 7.45
N ALA A 836 -21.21 70.97 7.25
CA ALA A 836 -20.10 70.85 6.32
C ALA A 836 -20.08 69.46 5.64
N LEU A 837 -20.95 69.29 4.65
CA LEU A 837 -20.82 68.26 3.60
C LEU A 837 -19.62 68.52 2.65
N LYS A 838 -18.60 69.27 3.09
CA LYS A 838 -17.41 69.65 2.33
C LYS A 838 -16.12 69.39 3.12
N GLY A 839 -15.87 68.13 3.49
CA GLY A 839 -14.52 67.56 3.60
C GLY A 839 -13.47 68.21 4.52
N GLN A 840 -13.78 69.23 5.30
CA GLN A 840 -12.86 69.86 6.26
C GLN A 840 -13.49 69.86 7.64
N TYR A 841 -12.86 69.09 8.53
CA TYR A 841 -13.22 68.95 9.93
C TYR A 841 -12.39 69.92 10.77
N PRO A 842 -12.87 70.31 11.96
CA PRO A 842 -12.11 71.15 12.87
C PRO A 842 -10.82 70.42 13.28
N ASP A 843 -9.66 70.98 12.96
CA ASP A 843 -8.36 70.38 13.29
C ASP A 843 -8.18 70.14 14.79
N ALA A 844 -8.90 70.89 15.64
CA ALA A 844 -8.84 70.77 17.10
C ALA A 844 -9.28 69.39 17.61
N ALA A 845 -10.42 68.86 17.15
CA ALA A 845 -10.92 67.54 17.58
C ALA A 845 -10.02 66.39 17.08
N ILE A 846 -9.45 66.54 15.88
CA ILE A 846 -8.49 65.59 15.32
C ILE A 846 -7.20 65.58 16.16
N GLN A 847 -6.69 66.78 16.52
CA GLN A 847 -5.50 66.91 17.36
C GLN A 847 -5.71 66.33 18.76
N GLU A 848 -6.88 66.56 19.36
CA GLU A 848 -7.22 66.02 20.68
C GLU A 848 -7.29 64.49 20.67
N ILE A 849 -7.99 63.89 19.69
CA ILE A 849 -8.03 62.43 19.53
C ILE A 849 -6.64 61.87 19.24
N GLN A 850 -5.84 62.54 18.41
CA GLN A 850 -4.49 62.14 18.08
C GLN A 850 -3.57 62.12 19.32
N GLU A 851 -3.69 63.12 20.20
CA GLU A 851 -2.92 63.19 21.44
C GLU A 851 -3.34 62.07 22.41
N GLN A 852 -4.64 61.80 22.54
CA GLN A 852 -5.12 60.71 23.38
C GLN A 852 -4.70 59.33 22.86
N LEU A 853 -4.73 59.12 21.56
CA LEU A 853 -4.25 57.87 20.95
C LEU A 853 -2.75 57.64 21.19
N ARG A 854 -1.94 58.71 21.25
CA ARG A 854 -0.51 58.64 21.59
C ARG A 854 -0.27 58.38 23.07
N GLN A 855 -0.98 59.10 23.95
CA GLN A 855 -0.82 58.99 25.40
C GLN A 855 -1.24 57.62 25.93
N GLN A 856 -2.25 57.02 25.31
CA GLN A 856 -2.85 55.79 25.82
C GLN A 856 -2.29 54.51 25.20
N GLU A 857 -1.30 54.58 24.32
CA GLU A 857 -0.66 53.41 23.69
C GLU A 857 0.04 52.46 24.70
N PRO A 858 -0.05 51.12 24.51
CA PRO A 858 -0.81 50.40 23.48
C PRO A 858 -2.32 50.34 23.77
N LEU A 859 -3.14 50.36 22.72
CA LEU A 859 -4.60 50.31 22.74
C LEU A 859 -5.12 49.15 21.89
N ASP A 860 -6.09 48.40 22.40
CA ASP A 860 -6.67 47.24 21.71
C ASP A 860 -8.02 47.57 21.04
N VAL A 861 -8.83 48.44 21.64
CA VAL A 861 -10.12 48.85 21.11
C VAL A 861 -10.40 50.32 21.42
N VAL A 862 -11.12 51.00 20.50
CA VAL A 862 -11.72 52.32 20.77
C VAL A 862 -13.22 52.16 20.74
N VAL A 863 -13.90 52.61 21.79
CA VAL A 863 -15.36 52.58 21.88
C VAL A 863 -15.87 54.01 21.80
N VAL A 864 -16.83 54.27 20.91
CA VAL A 864 -17.43 55.59 20.72
C VAL A 864 -18.88 55.57 21.20
N ILE A 865 -19.18 56.41 22.20
CA ILE A 865 -20.50 56.50 22.84
C ILE A 865 -20.94 57.95 22.96
N MET A 866 -21.63 58.46 21.95
CA MET A 866 -22.18 59.82 21.92
C MET A 866 -23.68 59.84 22.20
N LYS A 867 -24.22 60.96 22.69
CA LYS A 867 -25.64 61.10 23.03
C LYS A 867 -26.54 60.90 21.81
N ARG A 868 -26.13 61.39 20.63
CA ARG A 868 -26.84 61.27 19.34
C ARG A 868 -26.03 60.47 18.30
N ASP A 869 -26.71 59.81 17.38
CA ASP A 869 -26.06 58.96 16.36
C ASP A 869 -25.27 59.79 15.32
N GLU A 870 -25.70 61.02 15.04
CA GLU A 870 -24.94 61.99 14.22
C GLU A 870 -23.58 62.34 14.87
N GLU A 871 -23.53 62.48 16.20
CA GLU A 871 -22.28 62.75 16.92
C GLU A 871 -21.34 61.55 16.89
N ASN A 872 -21.88 60.33 17.05
CA ASN A 872 -21.13 59.08 16.88
C ASN A 872 -20.44 59.03 15.51
N PHE A 873 -21.18 59.37 14.45
CA PHE A 873 -20.68 59.40 13.08
C PHE A 873 -19.53 60.41 12.89
N GLN A 874 -19.62 61.59 13.50
CA GLN A 874 -18.59 62.62 13.40
C GLN A 874 -17.29 62.24 14.12
N VAL A 875 -17.40 61.68 15.33
CA VAL A 875 -16.22 61.24 16.12
C VAL A 875 -15.44 60.16 15.39
N ILE A 876 -16.12 59.20 14.76
CA ILE A 876 -15.45 58.12 14.01
C ILE A 876 -14.70 58.68 12.80
N ARG A 877 -15.25 59.66 12.07
CA ARG A 877 -14.51 60.28 10.95
C ARG A 877 -13.29 61.05 11.43
N ALA A 878 -13.39 61.76 12.54
CA ALA A 878 -12.25 62.45 13.15
C ALA A 878 -11.18 61.45 13.61
N LEU A 879 -11.59 60.33 14.22
CA LEU A 879 -10.71 59.22 14.61
C LEU A 879 -9.98 58.61 13.40
N THR A 880 -10.71 58.33 12.31
CA THR A 880 -10.10 57.82 11.06
C THR A 880 -9.08 58.79 10.50
N SER A 881 -9.35 60.10 10.52
CA SER A 881 -8.41 61.12 10.08
C SER A 881 -7.18 61.22 10.98
N ALA A 882 -7.35 61.11 12.30
CA ALA A 882 -6.25 61.10 13.27
C ALA A 882 -5.34 59.88 13.08
N CYS A 883 -5.91 58.69 12.94
CA CYS A 883 -5.16 57.46 12.64
C CYS A 883 -4.36 57.58 11.34
N HIS A 884 -4.95 58.18 10.29
CA HIS A 884 -4.27 58.43 9.02
C HIS A 884 -3.06 59.36 9.17
N ARG A 885 -3.22 60.50 9.88
CA ARG A 885 -2.12 61.45 10.14
C ARG A 885 -0.96 60.83 10.93
N MET A 886 -1.23 59.82 11.75
CA MET A 886 -0.22 59.12 12.54
C MET A 886 0.54 58.01 11.80
N LYS A 887 0.16 57.63 10.56
CA LYS A 887 0.75 56.50 9.82
C LYS A 887 0.80 55.18 10.64
N ARG A 888 -0.28 54.89 11.38
CA ARG A 888 -0.34 53.77 12.33
C ARG A 888 -0.84 52.50 11.65
N ILE A 889 -0.10 51.38 11.82
CA ILE A 889 -0.25 50.10 11.08
C ILE A 889 -1.13 49.07 11.82
N THR A 890 -1.54 49.33 13.07
CA THR A 890 -2.35 48.39 13.87
C THR A 890 -3.84 48.61 13.66
N VAL A 891 -4.55 47.57 13.24
CA VAL A 891 -6.03 47.54 13.13
C VAL A 891 -6.64 47.85 14.49
N LEU A 892 -7.17 49.06 14.65
CA LEU A 892 -8.02 49.42 15.78
C LEU A 892 -9.46 49.07 15.42
N ARG A 893 -10.08 48.20 16.22
CA ARG A 893 -11.51 47.92 16.13
C ARG A 893 -12.26 49.07 16.83
N VAL A 894 -13.26 49.62 16.15
CA VAL A 894 -14.06 50.73 16.66
C VAL A 894 -15.47 50.23 16.93
N VAL A 895 -15.88 50.22 18.20
CA VAL A 895 -17.22 49.79 18.58
C VAL A 895 -18.10 51.02 18.78
N VAL A 896 -19.24 51.06 18.10
CA VAL A 896 -20.16 52.21 18.10
C VAL A 896 -21.51 51.77 18.64
N LEU A 897 -21.98 52.47 19.67
CA LEU A 897 -23.31 52.22 20.24
C LEU A 897 -24.34 53.17 19.61
N VAL A 898 -25.24 52.61 18.79
CA VAL A 898 -26.27 53.35 18.05
C VAL A 898 -27.60 53.25 18.79
N ALA A 899 -28.25 54.39 19.03
CA ALA A 899 -29.47 54.47 19.84
C ALA A 899 -30.76 54.14 19.06
N GLY A 900 -30.72 54.19 17.72
CA GLY A 900 -31.84 53.81 16.84
C GLY A 900 -33.06 54.72 16.89
N ASN A 901 -33.07 55.76 17.74
CA ASN A 901 -34.22 56.63 18.00
C ASN A 901 -34.27 57.91 17.14
N ASP A 902 -33.29 58.18 16.28
CA ASP A 902 -33.35 59.33 15.36
C ASP A 902 -34.23 58.99 14.14
N SER A 903 -35.51 59.34 14.26
CA SER A 903 -36.67 58.91 13.45
C SER A 903 -36.68 59.28 11.95
N ALA A 904 -35.55 59.63 11.34
CA ALA A 904 -35.48 60.02 9.93
C ALA A 904 -34.40 59.29 9.10
N VAL A 905 -33.42 58.64 9.72
CA VAL A 905 -32.26 58.05 8.99
C VAL A 905 -31.94 56.66 9.53
N LYS A 906 -31.86 55.64 8.64
CA LYS A 906 -31.31 54.33 8.99
C LYS A 906 -29.79 54.44 9.15
N TRP A 907 -29.36 54.77 10.36
CA TRP A 907 -27.96 54.97 10.73
C TRP A 907 -27.10 53.72 10.53
N THR A 908 -27.64 52.53 10.75
CA THR A 908 -26.97 51.24 10.53
C THR A 908 -26.41 51.09 9.10
N THR A 909 -27.18 51.47 8.08
CA THR A 909 -26.73 51.51 6.68
C THR A 909 -25.66 52.58 6.43
N LYS A 910 -25.75 53.75 7.08
CA LYS A 910 -24.78 54.84 6.92
C LYS A 910 -23.41 54.52 7.55
N PHE A 911 -23.40 53.80 8.66
CA PHE A 911 -22.17 53.27 9.27
C PHE A 911 -21.59 52.09 8.46
N ALA A 912 -22.44 51.26 7.85
CA ALA A 912 -22.00 50.21 6.93
C ALA A 912 -21.37 50.76 5.63
N ASP A 913 -21.87 51.90 5.14
CA ASP A 913 -21.37 52.61 3.95
C ASP A 913 -20.21 53.58 4.25
N MET A 914 -19.75 53.66 5.50
CA MET A 914 -18.67 54.56 5.87
C MET A 914 -17.39 54.13 5.12
N PRO A 915 -16.71 55.04 4.39
CA PRO A 915 -15.57 54.66 3.58
C PRO A 915 -14.44 54.20 4.51
N VAL A 916 -14.22 52.89 4.55
CA VAL A 916 -12.95 52.29 4.96
C VAL A 916 -11.95 52.72 3.89
N THR A 917 -11.37 53.92 4.03
CA THR A 917 -10.56 54.57 2.98
C THR A 917 -9.36 53.68 2.60
N GLU A 918 -9.51 52.94 1.50
CA GLU A 918 -8.50 52.02 0.94
C GLU A 918 -7.37 52.73 0.16
N GLU A 919 -7.35 54.06 0.08
CA GLU A 919 -6.39 54.76 -0.78
C GLU A 919 -4.94 54.65 -0.29
N PHE A 920 -4.71 54.45 1.01
CA PHE A 920 -3.37 54.20 1.56
C PHE A 920 -3.44 53.23 2.73
N GLY A 921 -3.90 52.00 2.41
CA GLY A 921 -3.80 50.78 3.20
C GLY A 921 -3.81 50.92 4.72
N ASP A 922 -5.00 50.88 5.33
CA ASP A 922 -5.31 50.17 6.58
C ASP A 922 -6.84 50.17 6.82
N THR A 923 -7.39 49.06 7.32
CA THR A 923 -8.83 48.90 7.56
C THR A 923 -9.17 49.18 9.02
N ILE A 924 -9.87 50.28 9.31
CA ILE A 924 -10.57 50.45 10.59
C ILE A 924 -11.84 49.61 10.50
N ASP A 925 -11.97 48.62 11.37
CA ASP A 925 -13.15 47.74 11.45
C ASP A 925 -14.15 48.38 12.42
N VAL A 926 -15.21 48.98 11.87
CA VAL A 926 -16.27 49.64 12.64
C VAL A 926 -17.38 48.64 12.89
N VAL A 927 -17.55 48.23 14.15
CA VAL A 927 -18.61 47.32 14.61
C VAL A 927 -19.72 48.17 15.22
N VAL A 928 -20.91 48.08 14.65
CA VAL A 928 -22.10 48.78 15.15
C VAL A 928 -22.86 47.85 16.08
N VAL A 929 -23.10 48.30 17.31
CA VAL A 929 -23.82 47.55 18.35
C VAL A 929 -25.04 48.36 18.78
N ASP A 930 -26.17 47.69 19.02
CA ASP A 930 -27.37 48.33 19.54
C ASP A 930 -27.15 48.75 21.01
N ARG A 931 -27.57 49.97 21.35
CA ARG A 931 -27.44 50.55 22.69
C ARG A 931 -28.17 49.76 23.78
N THR A 932 -29.16 48.94 23.40
CA THR A 932 -30.00 48.16 24.31
C THR A 932 -29.45 46.76 24.61
N GLU A 933 -28.49 46.26 23.83
CA GLU A 933 -27.92 44.91 23.93
C GLU A 933 -26.46 44.94 24.35
N ALA A 934 -26.18 45.41 25.58
CA ALA A 934 -24.82 45.45 26.12
C ALA A 934 -24.16 44.05 26.26
N THR A 935 -24.93 42.97 26.14
CA THR A 935 -24.45 41.58 26.05
C THR A 935 -23.82 41.28 24.69
N ASP A 936 -24.34 41.84 23.59
CA ASP A 936 -23.81 41.68 22.24
C ASP A 936 -22.50 42.45 22.06
N MET A 937 -22.35 43.59 22.75
CA MET A 937 -21.08 44.33 22.84
C MET A 937 -19.96 43.44 23.42
N LEU A 938 -20.25 42.71 24.50
CA LEU A 938 -19.28 41.82 25.15
C LEU A 938 -18.98 40.57 24.31
N ILE A 939 -19.97 40.03 23.59
CA ILE A 939 -19.80 38.91 22.66
C ILE A 939 -18.90 39.30 21.47
N GLU A 940 -19.11 40.49 20.89
CA GLU A 940 -18.26 41.02 19.83
C GLU A 940 -16.85 41.33 20.33
N LEU A 941 -16.70 41.89 21.54
CA LEU A 941 -15.40 42.12 22.15
C LEU A 941 -14.68 40.82 22.53
N ALA A 942 -15.40 39.76 22.90
CA ALA A 942 -14.84 38.42 23.11
C ALA A 942 -14.38 37.78 21.79
N SER A 943 -15.03 38.11 20.67
CA SER A 943 -14.63 37.67 19.32
C SER A 943 -13.29 38.27 18.87
N CYS A 944 -12.84 39.37 19.48
CA CYS A 944 -11.55 40.03 19.22
C CYS A 944 -10.31 39.21 19.67
N GLY A 945 -10.50 38.01 20.22
CA GLY A 945 -9.42 37.04 20.37
C GLY A 945 -8.95 36.85 21.80
N LYS A 946 -9.79 36.21 22.63
CA LYS A 946 -9.43 35.21 23.65
C LYS A 946 -10.74 34.70 24.27
N VAL A 947 -10.83 33.39 24.49
CA VAL A 947 -12.02 32.69 25.01
C VAL A 947 -12.46 33.31 26.33
N VAL A 948 -13.61 33.98 26.34
CA VAL A 948 -14.31 34.35 27.56
C VAL A 948 -15.16 33.14 27.99
N ASN A 949 -15.04 32.74 29.26
CA ASN A 949 -15.85 31.67 29.80
C ASN A 949 -17.30 32.18 29.90
N THR A 950 -18.16 31.72 29.00
CA THR A 950 -19.56 32.20 28.88
C THR A 950 -20.43 31.82 30.09
N ALA A 951 -19.93 30.96 30.99
CA ALA A 951 -20.62 30.57 32.21
C ALA A 951 -20.76 31.72 33.22
N ASP A 952 -19.81 32.67 33.26
CA ASP A 952 -19.80 33.76 34.26
C ASP A 952 -20.57 35.01 33.81
N ILE A 953 -21.04 35.07 32.55
CA ILE A 953 -21.75 36.23 31.97
C ILE A 953 -23.28 36.14 32.18
N VAL A 954 -23.80 34.95 32.48
CA VAL A 954 -25.24 34.67 32.48
C VAL A 954 -25.90 34.88 33.84
N THR A 955 -25.14 35.12 34.91
CA THR A 955 -25.72 35.46 36.22
C THR A 955 -26.08 36.95 36.28
N THR A 956 -27.36 37.25 36.15
CA THR A 956 -27.95 38.56 36.45
C THR A 956 -27.87 38.84 37.95
N PRO A 957 -27.44 40.03 38.39
CA PRO A 957 -27.62 40.47 39.77
C PRO A 957 -29.08 40.97 39.93
N GLU A 958 -30.03 40.05 39.94
CA GLU A 958 -31.43 40.32 40.31
C GLU A 958 -31.94 39.36 41.42
N ASP A 959 -31.10 38.48 41.95
CA ASP A 959 -31.49 37.49 42.99
C ASP A 959 -30.83 37.73 44.38
N GLU A 960 -30.39 38.95 44.71
CA GLU A 960 -29.84 39.31 46.05
C GLU A 960 -30.67 40.37 46.82
N GLU A 961 -31.97 40.51 46.53
CA GLU A 961 -32.91 41.23 47.40
C GLU A 961 -34.15 40.38 47.73
N GLU A 962 -33.94 39.25 48.42
CA GLU A 962 -34.98 38.62 49.24
C GLU A 962 -34.28 37.68 50.24
N ASP A 963 -33.84 38.23 51.37
CA ASP A 963 -33.82 37.55 52.69
C ASP A 963 -33.15 38.44 53.74
N VAL A 964 -33.86 39.48 54.17
CA VAL A 964 -33.68 40.07 55.50
C VAL A 964 -34.99 39.88 56.24
N HIS A 965 -35.12 38.76 56.97
CA HIS A 965 -35.80 38.72 58.26
C HIS A 965 -35.62 37.37 58.97
N GLN A 966 -35.26 37.46 60.26
CA GLN A 966 -35.33 36.46 61.34
C GLN A 966 -34.07 35.56 61.47
N LEU A 967 -33.14 35.93 62.36
CA LEU A 967 -33.13 35.78 63.83
C LEU A 967 -32.54 34.42 64.27
N GLU A 968 -31.43 34.56 64.99
CA GLU A 968 -31.03 33.82 66.20
C GLU A 968 -30.32 32.45 66.11
N GLU A 969 -29.19 32.46 66.84
CA GLU A 969 -28.59 31.40 67.65
C GLU A 969 -27.88 30.21 66.99
N GLY A 970 -26.65 29.96 67.46
CA GLY A 970 -26.13 28.60 67.59
C GLY A 970 -24.70 28.37 67.11
N ASP A 971 -23.77 28.48 68.06
CA ASP A 971 -22.42 27.92 68.04
C ASP A 971 -22.38 26.43 67.63
N THR A 972 -21.34 26.00 66.89
CA THR A 972 -20.51 24.76 67.03
C THR A 972 -20.07 24.06 65.72
N SER A 973 -18.75 24.01 65.54
CA SER A 973 -17.88 22.93 65.02
C SER A 973 -18.34 21.92 63.93
N VAL A 974 -17.51 21.85 62.87
CA VAL A 974 -16.92 20.65 62.23
C VAL A 974 -17.86 19.66 61.50
N ASN A 975 -17.74 19.51 60.17
CA ASN A 975 -16.96 18.44 59.51
C ASN A 975 -17.10 18.43 57.98
N LEU A 976 -16.03 18.00 57.31
CA LEU A 976 -15.97 17.63 55.88
C LEU A 976 -17.03 16.58 55.51
N GLN A 977 -17.78 16.81 54.43
CA GLN A 977 -18.19 15.75 53.49
C GLN A 977 -18.67 16.34 52.16
N LEU A 978 -18.01 15.94 51.07
CA LEU A 978 -18.44 16.16 49.68
C LEU A 978 -19.79 15.48 49.42
N PRO A 979 -20.70 16.10 48.65
CA PRO A 979 -21.69 15.35 47.89
C PRO A 979 -21.54 15.59 46.38
N THR A 980 -21.39 14.47 45.69
CA THR A 980 -21.72 14.27 44.27
C THR A 980 -23.17 14.67 43.98
N ARG A 981 -23.40 15.56 43.00
CA ARG A 981 -24.71 15.69 42.34
C ARG A 981 -24.54 15.88 40.84
N THR A 982 -24.94 14.86 40.10
CA THR A 982 -25.21 14.86 38.66
C THR A 982 -26.48 15.67 38.37
N VAL A 983 -26.43 16.61 37.42
CA VAL A 983 -27.61 17.33 36.92
C VAL A 983 -27.99 16.83 35.51
N PRO A 984 -29.19 16.24 35.33
CA PRO A 984 -29.64 15.73 34.04
C PRO A 984 -30.29 16.87 33.21
N GLY A 985 -29.48 17.58 32.43
CA GLY A 985 -29.96 18.59 31.48
C GLY A 985 -29.05 18.82 30.27
N LEU A 986 -27.78 18.44 30.37
CA LEU A 986 -26.76 18.75 29.37
C LEU A 986 -26.86 17.91 28.08
N ARG A 987 -27.39 16.68 28.19
CA ARG A 987 -27.38 15.71 27.07
C ARG A 987 -28.35 16.07 25.95
N GLN A 988 -29.51 16.67 26.26
CA GLN A 988 -30.50 17.04 25.23
C GLN A 988 -30.11 18.30 24.45
N SER A 989 -29.39 19.25 25.06
CA SER A 989 -28.93 20.47 24.39
C SER A 989 -27.79 20.20 23.40
N ILE A 990 -26.83 19.35 23.79
CA ILE A 990 -25.70 18.95 22.93
C ILE A 990 -26.21 18.16 21.72
N THR A 991 -27.17 17.25 21.91
CA THR A 991 -27.71 16.44 20.81
C THR A 991 -28.46 17.29 19.77
N ARG A 992 -29.18 18.36 20.20
CA ARG A 992 -29.82 19.31 19.27
C ARG A 992 -28.83 20.21 18.53
N LYS A 993 -27.73 20.61 19.16
CA LYS A 993 -26.67 21.42 18.51
C LYS A 993 -25.85 20.61 17.52
N VAL A 994 -25.48 19.37 17.86
CA VAL A 994 -24.76 18.46 16.95
C VAL A 994 -25.63 18.08 15.73
N ARG A 995 -26.93 17.85 15.93
CA ARG A 995 -27.86 17.55 14.83
C ARG A 995 -28.07 18.74 13.88
N ARG A 996 -28.06 19.99 14.38
CA ARG A 996 -28.09 21.20 13.54
C ARG A 996 -26.77 21.45 12.80
N MET A 997 -25.64 20.99 13.35
CA MET A 997 -24.33 21.15 12.73
C MET A 997 -24.11 20.12 11.61
N MET A 998 -24.56 18.87 11.79
CA MET A 998 -24.54 17.85 10.73
C MET A 998 -25.56 18.07 9.60
N LEU A 999 -26.56 18.93 9.79
CA LEU A 999 -27.49 19.34 8.73
C LEU A 999 -27.00 20.57 7.93
N LYS A 1000 -25.89 21.18 8.36
CA LYS A 1000 -25.24 22.34 7.70
C LYS A 1000 -23.89 22.01 7.07
N VAL A 1001 -23.37 20.80 7.32
CA VAL A 1001 -22.28 20.15 6.57
C VAL A 1001 -22.94 19.20 5.58
#